data_AF-A0A022PNY1-F1
#
_entry.id   AF-A0A022PNY1-F1
#
_cell.length_a   1.000
_cell.length_b   1.000
_cell.length_c   1.000
_cell.angle_alpha   90.00
_cell.angle_beta   90.00
_cell.angle_gamma   90.00
#
_symmetry.space_group_name_H-M   'P 1'
#
loop_
_entity.id
_entity.type
_entity.pdbx_description
1 polymer ?
#
loop_
_entity_poly.entity_id
_entity_poly.type
_entity_poly.pdbx_seq_one_letter_code
_entity_poly.pdbx_strand_id
1 'polypeptide(L)'
;MPMPRQFLNATPFLFRRYFRCYFLFLHFLSLTSTTTSANNEALVLFSWLHSSSSSSPPPSSLSNNWNPQHTNPCNWSHITCSSDGFVTDINIQFIQLALPFPSNLSSLKFLQTLTISAANLTGIIPPDIGDCVSLTKLDVSSNSLVGTIPATIGNLKNLEELILNSNQLTGKIPPEIGGCVRLINLALFDNKLTGTIPAEIGALSSLETLRAGGNQDLAGKIPDEIGGCTNLQVLGLADTKISGGLPSSLGKLKNLQVLSLYTTMLSGEIPPEIGNCSELVDLYLYENSLSGSLPRELGNLQKLEKLLLWQNNLVGPIPEEIGTCKSLVILDLSLNFLSGTIPGSLGNLKNLEELMLSSNNISGSIPAVLSNATSLVQFQIDSNQISGSIPQELGFLDHLQVFFAWDNKLQGNIPAALSGCKSLQALDLSRNSLTGSLPSTIFQLRNLTKLLLIFNDVSGSIPPEIGNCTSLIRLRLVGNKISGQIPQEIGFLTKLSFLDLSNNHLSGVVPNEIGNCRELQMLNLAGNSLVGNLPISLSSLAKLEVFDLSMNQINGQIPVDFGQLFSLNRLLLSSNSLSGQIPSALGRCSRLQLLDLSRNQLSGSIPVEIFEIEALEIALNLSWNLLTGRIPPQIVALNKLSVLDLSHNNLGGDLMSLSSLVNLVSLNISYNNFTGIGLPRERRSWRLKLAIASLILVTVALAVLGVLAVLRVRKMNKEDKDSESGELGGESSSWKFTPFQKLSFSIDQITRCLVEANAIGKGCSGIVYRAHLENGDIIAVKKLWPTTVLNDPSSGVRDSFSTEVRTLGSIRHKNIVKFLGCCWNKSTRLLMYDYMPNGSLGSVLHEKNGVSLEWDVRYRIILGAAQGLAYLHHDCVPPIVHRDIKANNILIGLDFEPYIADFGIAKLVDNGDFARSSNTVAGSYGYIAPGSLESLTHKYNYCI
;
A
#
# COMPACT_ATOMS: atom_id res chain seq x y z
N MET A 1 -24.06 68.88 54.05
CA MET A 1 -23.04 69.88 53.71
C MET A 1 -21.82 69.15 53.17
N PRO A 2 -21.20 69.63 52.09
CA PRO A 2 -21.84 70.30 50.95
C PRO A 2 -21.34 69.67 49.61
N MET A 3 -22.13 69.53 48.54
CA MET A 3 -22.76 70.55 47.67
C MET A 3 -21.76 71.62 47.13
N PRO A 4 -22.05 72.33 46.03
CA PRO A 4 -22.51 71.89 44.69
C PRO A 4 -21.86 72.80 43.60
N ARG A 5 -22.33 72.74 42.35
CA ARG A 5 -22.71 73.97 41.64
C ARG A 5 -23.73 73.66 40.53
N GLN A 6 -24.77 74.46 40.54
CA GLN A 6 -26.01 74.33 39.79
C GLN A 6 -26.35 75.72 39.24
N PHE A 7 -27.19 75.72 38.20
CA PHE A 7 -28.03 76.82 37.67
C PHE A 7 -27.42 77.89 36.74
N LEU A 8 -28.05 78.04 35.57
CA LEU A 8 -29.07 79.08 35.39
C LEU A 8 -30.07 78.77 34.24
N ASN A 9 -31.35 78.94 34.57
CA ASN A 9 -32.52 79.00 33.69
C ASN A 9 -32.67 80.40 33.06
N ALA A 10 -33.40 80.49 31.94
CA ALA A 10 -34.65 81.28 31.77
C ALA A 10 -34.80 82.05 30.42
N THR A 11 -35.70 81.55 29.55
CA THR A 11 -36.86 82.23 28.87
C THR A 11 -36.68 83.50 27.97
N PRO A 12 -37.71 83.99 27.24
CA PRO A 12 -38.64 83.37 26.26
C PRO A 12 -38.98 84.30 25.05
N PHE A 13 -39.67 83.82 24.01
CA PHE A 13 -40.59 84.64 23.16
C PHE A 13 -41.54 83.67 22.40
N LEU A 14 -42.82 83.49 22.76
CA LEU A 14 -44.05 84.29 22.44
C LEU A 14 -44.53 84.22 20.98
N PHE A 15 -45.63 83.47 20.73
CA PHE A 15 -46.93 83.86 20.11
C PHE A 15 -47.67 82.59 19.59
N ARG A 16 -48.78 82.08 20.16
CA ARG A 16 -50.21 82.50 20.19
C ARG A 16 -50.95 82.50 18.83
N ARG A 17 -51.82 81.49 18.58
CA ARG A 17 -53.30 81.55 18.26
C ARG A 17 -53.78 80.22 17.61
N TYR A 18 -54.69 79.42 18.22
CA TYR A 18 -56.19 79.48 18.21
C TYR A 18 -56.78 79.43 16.77
N PHE A 19 -57.82 78.68 16.38
CA PHE A 19 -58.73 77.68 16.96
C PHE A 19 -59.63 77.17 15.80
N ARG A 20 -60.11 75.91 15.90
CA ARG A 20 -61.35 75.27 15.34
C ARG A 20 -62.05 75.82 14.08
N CYS A 21 -62.48 74.92 13.19
CA CYS A 21 -63.91 74.55 13.06
C CYS A 21 -64.17 73.36 12.13
N TYR A 22 -65.30 72.71 12.42
CA TYR A 22 -65.82 71.42 11.99
C TYR A 22 -66.72 71.55 10.75
N PHE A 23 -66.69 70.51 9.90
CA PHE A 23 -67.79 69.90 9.12
C PHE A 23 -68.42 70.52 7.85
N LEU A 24 -68.82 69.58 6.98
CA LEU A 24 -69.69 69.59 5.77
C LEU A 24 -68.91 69.62 4.44
N PHE A 25 -69.13 68.76 3.45
CA PHE A 25 -70.10 67.69 3.22
C PHE A 25 -69.60 66.78 2.07
N LEU A 26 -70.07 65.54 2.09
CA LEU A 26 -70.00 64.49 1.09
C LEU A 26 -70.05 64.93 -0.39
N HIS A 27 -69.13 64.40 -1.20
CA HIS A 27 -69.41 63.63 -2.43
C HIS A 27 -68.12 63.39 -3.23
N PHE A 28 -67.58 62.18 -3.17
CA PHE A 28 -67.24 61.36 -4.34
C PHE A 28 -66.80 59.96 -3.83
N LEU A 29 -67.58 58.95 -4.21
CA LEU A 29 -67.30 57.54 -3.99
C LEU A 29 -66.19 57.06 -4.93
N SER A 30 -65.53 55.99 -4.50
CA SER A 30 -64.69 55.04 -5.23
C SER A 30 -63.31 55.51 -5.71
N LEU A 31 -62.30 55.14 -4.93
CA LEU A 31 -61.12 54.38 -5.37
C LEU A 31 -60.37 53.91 -4.11
N THR A 32 -60.71 52.72 -3.64
CA THR A 32 -59.82 51.94 -2.77
C THR A 32 -58.57 51.64 -3.60
N SER A 33 -57.51 52.43 -3.40
CA SER A 33 -56.17 52.00 -3.76
C SER A 33 -55.72 51.02 -2.69
N THR A 34 -55.93 49.74 -2.95
CA THR A 34 -55.17 48.68 -2.28
C THR A 34 -53.71 48.88 -2.65
N THR A 35 -52.95 49.54 -1.77
CA THR A 35 -51.50 49.42 -1.79
C THR A 35 -51.17 47.98 -1.42
N THR A 36 -50.84 47.16 -2.42
CA THR A 36 -50.28 45.82 -2.24
C THR A 36 -48.97 45.95 -1.47
N SER A 37 -48.97 45.65 -0.17
CA SER A 37 -47.75 45.39 0.58
C SER A 37 -47.04 44.23 -0.11
N ALA A 38 -45.84 44.45 -0.64
CA ALA A 38 -45.05 43.39 -1.25
C ALA A 38 -44.85 42.24 -0.24
N ASN A 39 -45.05 41.00 -0.68
CA ASN A 39 -44.83 39.83 0.17
C ASN A 39 -43.35 39.74 0.54
N ASN A 40 -43.06 39.76 1.85
CA ASN A 40 -41.70 39.74 2.39
C ASN A 40 -40.91 38.49 1.95
N GLU A 41 -41.57 37.35 1.76
CA GLU A 41 -40.95 36.11 1.27
C GLU A 41 -40.44 36.25 -0.18
N ALA A 42 -41.23 36.92 -1.04
CA ALA A 42 -40.85 37.19 -2.42
C ALA A 42 -39.63 38.13 -2.49
N LEU A 43 -39.60 39.18 -1.65
CA LEU A 43 -38.46 40.10 -1.60
C LEU A 43 -37.18 39.42 -1.15
N VAL A 44 -37.24 38.57 -0.12
CA VAL A 44 -36.08 37.81 0.38
C VAL A 44 -35.52 36.89 -0.69
N LEU A 45 -36.36 36.04 -1.30
CA LEU A 45 -35.93 35.11 -2.35
C LEU A 45 -35.37 35.83 -3.58
N PHE A 46 -36.03 36.89 -4.04
CA PHE A 46 -35.56 37.67 -5.18
C PHE A 46 -34.22 38.36 -4.90
N SER A 47 -34.06 38.94 -3.71
CA SER A 47 -32.81 39.59 -3.31
C SER A 47 -31.64 38.60 -3.22
N TRP A 48 -31.90 37.37 -2.76
CA TRP A 48 -30.90 36.31 -2.71
C TRP A 48 -30.44 35.89 -4.11
N LEU A 49 -31.37 35.66 -5.05
CA LEU A 49 -31.03 35.29 -6.43
C LEU A 49 -30.16 36.34 -7.13
N HIS A 50 -30.26 37.61 -6.72
CA HIS A 50 -29.52 38.75 -7.26
C HIS A 50 -28.39 39.24 -6.34
N SER A 51 -28.01 38.46 -5.33
CA SER A 51 -26.98 38.83 -4.35
C SER A 51 -25.54 38.68 -4.86
N SER A 52 -25.34 38.13 -6.06
CA SER A 52 -24.00 37.90 -6.61
C SER A 52 -23.27 39.19 -6.97
N SER A 53 -21.97 39.24 -6.66
CA SER A 53 -21.01 40.22 -7.21
C SER A 53 -20.38 39.78 -8.54
N SER A 54 -20.71 38.57 -9.05
CA SER A 54 -20.19 38.05 -10.32
C SER A 54 -20.94 38.63 -11.52
N SER A 55 -20.22 38.91 -12.61
CA SER A 55 -20.75 39.47 -13.86
C SER A 55 -21.62 38.51 -14.68
N SER A 56 -21.97 37.34 -14.15
CA SER A 56 -22.82 36.34 -14.80
C SER A 56 -24.25 36.45 -14.27
N PRO A 57 -25.26 36.68 -15.14
CA PRO A 57 -26.65 36.71 -14.70
C PRO A 57 -27.05 35.37 -14.08
N PRO A 58 -28.00 35.36 -13.12
CA PRO A 58 -28.54 34.12 -12.56
C PRO A 58 -29.06 33.22 -13.70
N PRO A 59 -29.04 31.87 -13.52
CA PRO A 59 -29.46 30.95 -14.56
C PRO A 59 -30.83 31.30 -15.12
N SER A 60 -30.96 31.33 -16.45
CA SER A 60 -32.22 31.74 -17.12
C SER A 60 -33.42 30.85 -16.74
N SER A 61 -33.17 29.61 -16.28
CA SER A 61 -34.17 28.70 -15.75
C SER A 61 -34.87 29.22 -14.48
N LEU A 62 -34.19 30.05 -13.68
CA LEU A 62 -34.72 30.64 -12.45
C LEU A 62 -35.15 32.09 -12.66
N SER A 63 -34.36 32.89 -13.39
CA SER A 63 -34.58 34.33 -13.50
C SER A 63 -35.80 34.74 -14.34
N ASN A 64 -36.32 33.84 -15.20
CA ASN A 64 -37.36 34.19 -16.16
C ASN A 64 -38.76 34.41 -15.54
N ASN A 65 -39.07 33.82 -14.37
CA ASN A 65 -40.37 33.98 -13.73
C ASN A 65 -40.34 34.50 -12.28
N TRP A 66 -39.16 34.67 -11.68
CA TRP A 66 -39.02 35.28 -10.36
C TRP A 66 -39.18 36.80 -10.47
N ASN A 67 -40.35 37.33 -10.10
CA ASN A 67 -40.68 38.76 -10.20
C ASN A 67 -41.17 39.32 -8.85
N PRO A 68 -40.46 40.27 -8.23
CA PRO A 68 -40.77 40.78 -6.89
C PRO A 68 -42.07 41.59 -6.84
N GLN A 69 -42.68 41.92 -7.99
CA GLN A 69 -43.98 42.58 -8.06
C GLN A 69 -45.17 41.60 -7.92
N HIS A 70 -44.93 40.28 -7.98
CA HIS A 70 -45.99 39.29 -7.73
C HIS A 70 -46.45 39.34 -6.27
N THR A 71 -47.75 39.10 -6.03
CA THR A 71 -48.35 39.08 -4.69
C THR A 71 -47.77 38.00 -3.77
N ASN A 72 -47.27 36.91 -4.35
CA ASN A 72 -46.53 35.86 -3.66
C ASN A 72 -45.62 35.12 -4.67
N PRO A 73 -44.62 34.36 -4.20
CA PRO A 73 -43.71 33.62 -5.07
C PRO A 73 -44.27 32.25 -5.51
N CYS A 74 -45.57 31.96 -5.29
CA CYS A 74 -46.12 30.61 -5.41
C CYS A 74 -46.23 30.07 -6.85
N ASN A 75 -46.08 30.94 -7.84
CA ASN A 75 -45.99 30.58 -9.26
C ASN A 75 -44.54 30.63 -9.79
N TRP A 76 -43.55 30.83 -8.92
CA TRP A 76 -42.15 30.85 -9.30
C TRP A 76 -41.61 29.43 -9.47
N SER A 77 -40.65 29.27 -10.39
CA SER A 77 -40.03 27.97 -10.65
C SER A 77 -39.31 27.55 -9.37
N HIS A 78 -39.42 26.27 -9.03
CA HIS A 78 -38.77 25.67 -7.85
C HIS A 78 -39.33 26.10 -6.48
N ILE A 79 -40.45 26.84 -6.44
CA ILE A 79 -41.11 27.29 -5.21
C ILE A 79 -42.51 26.67 -5.12
N THR A 80 -42.84 26.11 -3.95
CA THR A 80 -44.19 25.65 -3.61
C THR A 80 -44.69 26.43 -2.39
N CYS A 81 -46.00 26.68 -2.33
CA CYS A 81 -46.64 27.36 -1.22
C CYS A 81 -47.80 26.57 -0.61
N SER A 82 -48.17 26.95 0.61
CA SER A 82 -49.41 26.55 1.27
C SER A 82 -50.65 27.14 0.58
N SER A 83 -51.83 26.64 0.97
CA SER A 83 -53.12 27.19 0.54
C SER A 83 -53.30 28.68 0.88
N ASP A 84 -52.62 29.15 1.92
CA ASP A 84 -52.64 30.55 2.37
C ASP A 84 -51.60 31.43 1.64
N GLY A 85 -50.83 30.85 0.70
CA GLY A 85 -49.87 31.56 -0.15
C GLY A 85 -48.51 31.83 0.50
N PHE A 86 -48.15 31.08 1.55
CA PHE A 86 -46.82 31.14 2.18
C PHE A 86 -45.90 30.07 1.61
N VAL A 87 -44.60 30.38 1.46
CA VAL A 87 -43.61 29.42 0.93
C VAL A 87 -43.44 28.22 1.88
N THR A 88 -43.64 27.01 1.35
CA THR A 88 -43.46 25.75 2.07
C THR A 88 -42.28 24.94 1.55
N ASP A 89 -41.96 25.04 0.25
CA ASP A 89 -40.89 24.23 -0.35
C ASP A 89 -40.05 25.04 -1.32
N ILE A 90 -38.73 24.89 -1.22
CA ILE A 90 -37.74 25.40 -2.16
C ILE A 90 -36.94 24.20 -2.65
N ASN A 91 -36.98 23.90 -3.95
CA ASN A 91 -36.31 22.73 -4.53
C ASN A 91 -35.52 23.06 -5.80
N ILE A 92 -34.23 23.35 -5.63
CA ILE A 92 -33.28 23.68 -6.68
C ILE A 92 -32.19 22.61 -6.71
N GLN A 93 -32.11 21.82 -7.78
CA GLN A 93 -31.12 20.75 -7.90
C GLN A 93 -30.45 20.78 -9.27
N PHE A 94 -29.15 20.49 -9.32
CA PHE A 94 -28.36 20.41 -10.55
C PHE A 94 -28.35 21.71 -11.37
N ILE A 95 -28.51 22.86 -10.71
CA ILE A 95 -28.49 24.19 -11.33
C ILE A 95 -27.32 24.98 -10.76
N GLN A 96 -26.37 25.37 -11.61
CA GLN A 96 -25.20 26.13 -11.21
C GLN A 96 -25.58 27.55 -10.79
N LEU A 97 -25.80 27.76 -9.49
CA LEU A 97 -26.13 29.07 -8.93
C LEU A 97 -24.89 29.92 -8.72
N ALA A 98 -23.81 29.33 -8.18
CA ALA A 98 -22.62 30.06 -7.72
C ALA A 98 -22.94 31.23 -6.76
N LEU A 99 -24.01 31.09 -5.95
CA LEU A 99 -24.46 32.07 -4.97
C LEU A 99 -24.03 31.68 -3.55
N PRO A 100 -23.97 32.62 -2.60
CA PRO A 100 -23.89 32.26 -1.19
C PRO A 100 -25.19 31.58 -0.73
N PHE A 101 -25.12 30.80 0.37
CA PHE A 101 -26.30 30.23 1.02
C PHE A 101 -27.34 31.33 1.36
N PRO A 102 -28.66 31.09 1.18
CA PRO A 102 -29.69 32.08 1.47
C PRO A 102 -29.62 32.64 2.90
N SER A 103 -29.57 33.96 3.02
CA SER A 103 -29.66 34.68 4.31
C SER A 103 -31.08 35.17 4.59
N ASN A 104 -31.38 35.51 5.84
CA ASN A 104 -32.64 36.10 6.29
C ASN A 104 -33.83 35.12 6.20
N LEU A 105 -33.53 33.84 6.43
CA LEU A 105 -34.48 32.72 6.36
C LEU A 105 -35.58 32.79 7.42
N SER A 106 -35.37 33.57 8.49
CA SER A 106 -36.39 33.89 9.50
C SER A 106 -37.68 34.51 8.93
N SER A 107 -37.63 35.02 7.70
CA SER A 107 -38.81 35.52 6.97
C SER A 107 -39.69 34.39 6.39
N LEU A 108 -39.15 33.18 6.20
CA LEU A 108 -39.82 32.01 5.61
C LEU A 108 -40.31 31.07 6.71
N LYS A 109 -41.21 31.53 7.58
CA LYS A 109 -41.63 30.81 8.81
C LYS A 109 -42.35 29.48 8.54
N PHE A 110 -42.96 29.34 7.36
CA PHE A 110 -43.72 28.17 6.96
C PHE A 110 -42.92 27.20 6.10
N LEU A 111 -41.62 27.46 5.88
CA LEU A 111 -40.75 26.60 5.10
C LEU A 111 -40.60 25.21 5.76
N GLN A 112 -40.99 24.18 5.03
CA GLN A 112 -40.93 22.77 5.41
C GLN A 112 -39.76 22.07 4.72
N THR A 113 -39.56 22.34 3.43
CA THR A 113 -38.49 21.71 2.63
C THR A 113 -37.56 22.77 2.05
N LEU A 114 -36.26 22.65 2.35
CA LEU A 114 -35.21 23.40 1.67
C LEU A 114 -34.23 22.44 1.02
N THR A 115 -34.28 22.33 -0.30
CA THR A 115 -33.36 21.52 -1.11
C THR A 115 -32.63 22.42 -2.10
N ILE A 116 -31.33 22.61 -1.91
CA ILE A 116 -30.42 23.30 -2.83
C ILE A 116 -29.18 22.43 -3.02
N SER A 117 -29.23 21.43 -3.89
CA SER A 117 -28.18 20.41 -4.04
C SER A 117 -27.51 20.45 -5.43
N ALA A 118 -26.22 20.11 -5.49
CA ALA A 118 -25.44 20.13 -6.74
C ALA A 118 -25.54 21.48 -7.49
N ALA A 119 -25.49 22.59 -6.74
CA ALA A 119 -25.77 23.93 -7.23
C ALA A 119 -24.58 24.90 -7.14
N ASN A 120 -23.43 24.40 -6.69
CA ASN A 120 -22.24 25.21 -6.38
C ASN A 120 -22.56 26.37 -5.43
N LEU A 121 -23.40 26.11 -4.43
CA LEU A 121 -23.68 27.05 -3.35
C LEU A 121 -22.41 27.27 -2.52
N THR A 122 -22.11 28.53 -2.17
CA THR A 122 -20.90 28.93 -1.44
C THR A 122 -21.26 29.62 -0.11
N GLY A 123 -20.26 30.09 0.63
CA GLY A 123 -20.49 30.77 1.91
C GLY A 123 -20.80 29.80 3.05
N ILE A 124 -21.36 30.33 4.14
CA ILE A 124 -21.65 29.59 5.37
C ILE A 124 -23.13 29.27 5.49
N ILE A 125 -23.47 28.22 6.23
CA ILE A 125 -24.86 28.02 6.70
C ILE A 125 -25.11 29.06 7.82
N PRO A 126 -26.05 30.00 7.66
CA PRO A 126 -26.26 31.07 8.62
C PRO A 126 -27.04 30.57 9.86
N PRO A 127 -26.82 31.13 11.06
CA PRO A 127 -27.50 30.68 12.28
C PRO A 127 -29.02 30.89 12.28
N ASP A 128 -29.55 31.80 11.49
CA ASP A 128 -31.00 32.06 11.36
C ASP A 128 -31.77 30.89 10.70
N ILE A 129 -31.08 29.87 10.16
CA ILE A 129 -31.70 28.60 9.76
C ILE A 129 -32.48 27.96 10.92
N GLY A 130 -32.05 28.17 12.16
CA GLY A 130 -32.73 27.67 13.36
C GLY A 130 -34.09 28.32 13.64
N ASP A 131 -34.42 29.41 12.96
CA ASP A 131 -35.73 30.09 13.10
C ASP A 131 -36.81 29.45 12.21
N CYS A 132 -36.42 28.61 11.23
CA CYS A 132 -37.31 27.88 10.33
C CYS A 132 -37.94 26.66 11.04
N VAL A 133 -38.65 26.87 12.15
CA VAL A 133 -39.15 25.78 13.02
C VAL A 133 -40.12 24.80 12.35
N SER A 134 -40.66 25.14 11.18
CA SER A 134 -41.51 24.27 10.36
C SER A 134 -40.71 23.28 9.49
N LEU A 135 -39.39 23.42 9.42
CA LEU A 135 -38.53 22.67 8.52
C LEU A 135 -38.51 21.17 8.91
N THR A 136 -38.85 20.33 7.94
CA THR A 136 -38.77 18.87 8.01
C THR A 136 -37.59 18.33 7.20
N LYS A 137 -37.16 19.03 6.15
CA LYS A 137 -36.03 18.63 5.31
C LYS A 137 -35.10 19.79 4.98
N LEU A 138 -33.81 19.60 5.26
CA LEU A 138 -32.72 20.46 4.82
C LEU A 138 -31.70 19.63 4.03
N ASP A 139 -31.65 19.84 2.71
CA ASP A 139 -30.67 19.23 1.83
C ASP A 139 -29.89 20.30 1.07
N VAL A 140 -28.61 20.44 1.43
CA VAL A 140 -27.65 21.30 0.72
C VAL A 140 -26.39 20.54 0.33
N SER A 141 -26.56 19.26 0.01
CA SER A 141 -25.48 18.37 -0.40
C SER A 141 -24.80 18.78 -1.71
N SER A 142 -23.57 18.30 -1.91
CA SER A 142 -22.83 18.46 -3.17
C SER A 142 -22.65 19.94 -3.58
N ASN A 143 -22.22 20.77 -2.64
CA ASN A 143 -21.97 22.19 -2.85
C ASN A 143 -20.55 22.57 -2.39
N SER A 144 -20.27 23.87 -2.34
CA SER A 144 -19.00 24.46 -1.91
C SER A 144 -19.14 25.20 -0.57
N LEU A 145 -20.06 24.76 0.30
CA LEU A 145 -20.31 25.41 1.59
C LEU A 145 -19.11 25.25 2.53
N VAL A 146 -18.79 26.32 3.25
CA VAL A 146 -17.69 26.41 4.21
C VAL A 146 -18.21 26.82 5.59
N GLY A 147 -17.33 26.97 6.58
CA GLY A 147 -17.70 27.35 7.94
C GLY A 147 -18.21 26.17 8.76
N THR A 148 -18.84 26.43 9.89
CA THR A 148 -19.31 25.41 10.84
C THR A 148 -20.78 25.09 10.66
N ILE A 149 -21.20 23.88 11.07
CA ILE A 149 -22.62 23.56 11.26
C ILE A 149 -23.16 24.41 12.43
N PRO A 150 -24.15 25.30 12.24
CA PRO A 150 -24.65 26.16 13.31
C PRO A 150 -25.36 25.38 14.42
N ALA A 151 -25.05 25.69 15.68
CA ALA A 151 -25.71 25.09 16.85
C ALA A 151 -27.24 25.32 16.87
N THR A 152 -27.70 26.40 16.23
CA THR A 152 -29.13 26.74 16.11
C THR A 152 -29.94 25.72 15.33
N ILE A 153 -29.31 24.81 14.56
CA ILE A 153 -30.00 23.66 13.96
C ILE A 153 -30.74 22.83 15.01
N GLY A 154 -30.23 22.75 16.25
CA GLY A 154 -30.89 22.05 17.35
C GLY A 154 -32.29 22.56 17.72
N ASN A 155 -32.67 23.76 17.24
CA ASN A 155 -34.01 24.31 17.43
C ASN A 155 -35.06 23.66 16.50
N LEU A 156 -34.63 22.98 15.43
CA LEU A 156 -35.49 22.41 14.39
C LEU A 156 -36.06 21.06 14.82
N LYS A 157 -37.03 21.08 15.74
CA LYS A 157 -37.64 19.87 16.33
C LYS A 157 -38.48 19.04 15.36
N ASN A 158 -38.87 19.63 14.23
CA ASN A 158 -39.61 18.95 13.16
C ASN A 158 -38.70 18.35 12.08
N LEU A 159 -37.38 18.58 12.16
CA LEU A 159 -36.44 18.14 11.14
C LEU A 159 -36.33 16.61 11.15
N GLU A 160 -36.59 16.01 10.00
CA GLU A 160 -36.52 14.59 9.71
C GLU A 160 -35.29 14.26 8.85
N GLU A 161 -34.93 15.14 7.91
CA GLU A 161 -33.76 14.96 7.03
C GLU A 161 -32.80 16.14 7.14
N LEU A 162 -31.55 15.86 7.53
CA LEU A 162 -30.44 16.81 7.51
C LEU A 162 -29.31 16.26 6.65
N ILE A 163 -29.20 16.81 5.42
CA ILE A 163 -28.29 16.33 4.38
C ILE A 163 -27.31 17.46 4.02
N LEU A 164 -26.10 17.36 4.56
CA LEU A 164 -25.02 18.35 4.42
C LEU A 164 -23.76 17.77 3.75
N ASN A 165 -23.81 16.54 3.25
CA ASN A 165 -22.65 15.82 2.74
C ASN A 165 -22.03 16.47 1.49
N SER A 166 -20.78 16.11 1.20
CA SER A 166 -20.05 16.54 0.00
C SER A 166 -19.96 18.07 -0.10
N ASN A 167 -19.43 18.68 0.95
CA ASN A 167 -19.20 20.13 1.09
C ASN A 167 -17.79 20.37 1.68
N GLN A 168 -17.49 21.59 2.10
CA GLN A 168 -16.25 21.96 2.79
C GLN A 168 -16.51 22.42 4.24
N LEU A 169 -17.55 21.89 4.89
CA LEU A 169 -17.91 22.25 6.25
C LEU A 169 -16.81 21.82 7.22
N THR A 170 -16.54 22.66 8.21
CA THR A 170 -15.45 22.56 9.19
C THR A 170 -15.99 22.61 10.62
N GLY A 171 -15.11 22.53 11.61
CA GLY A 171 -15.50 22.61 13.02
C GLY A 171 -16.09 21.29 13.53
N LYS A 172 -16.71 21.33 14.71
CA LYS A 172 -17.28 20.14 15.37
C LYS A 172 -18.72 19.91 14.94
N ILE A 173 -19.19 18.67 15.04
CA ILE A 173 -20.62 18.37 15.04
C ILE A 173 -21.20 18.99 16.34
N PRO A 174 -22.16 19.92 16.26
CA PRO A 174 -22.70 20.58 17.44
C PRO A 174 -23.51 19.60 18.30
N PRO A 175 -23.28 19.54 19.63
CA PRO A 175 -24.09 18.72 20.56
C PRO A 175 -25.59 19.01 20.48
N GLU A 176 -25.97 20.25 20.14
CA GLU A 176 -27.35 20.69 19.99
C GLU A 176 -28.13 19.91 18.92
N ILE A 177 -27.45 19.18 18.03
CA ILE A 177 -28.11 18.29 17.07
C ILE A 177 -29.00 17.24 17.75
N GLY A 178 -28.71 16.88 19.01
CA GLY A 178 -29.58 16.03 19.83
C GLY A 178 -30.97 16.62 20.12
N GLY A 179 -31.17 17.92 19.85
CA GLY A 179 -32.47 18.60 19.94
C GLY A 179 -33.41 18.30 18.77
N CYS A 180 -32.90 17.80 17.64
CA CYS A 180 -33.68 17.41 16.47
C CYS A 180 -34.35 16.03 16.66
N VAL A 181 -35.20 15.88 17.67
CA VAL A 181 -35.74 14.59 18.13
C VAL A 181 -36.54 13.78 17.08
N ARG A 182 -36.93 14.40 15.95
CA ARG A 182 -37.59 13.74 14.83
C ARG A 182 -36.65 13.31 13.70
N LEU A 183 -35.35 13.55 13.85
CA LEU A 183 -34.38 13.29 12.80
C LEU A 183 -34.32 11.79 12.47
N ILE A 184 -34.50 11.48 11.19
CA ILE A 184 -34.48 10.14 10.59
C ILE A 184 -33.18 9.93 9.83
N ASN A 185 -32.74 10.93 9.06
CA ASN A 185 -31.54 10.85 8.24
C ASN A 185 -30.57 12.00 8.54
N LEU A 186 -29.36 11.64 8.95
CA LEU A 186 -28.25 12.56 9.19
C LEU A 186 -27.05 12.21 8.29
N ALA A 187 -26.86 12.99 7.23
CA ALA A 187 -25.79 12.81 6.26
C ALA A 187 -24.79 13.98 6.32
N LEU A 188 -23.61 13.72 6.89
CA LEU A 188 -22.51 14.66 7.12
C LEU A 188 -21.21 14.26 6.40
N PHE A 189 -21.23 13.15 5.66
CA PHE A 189 -20.03 12.56 5.05
C PHE A 189 -19.39 13.48 4.00
N ASP A 190 -18.13 13.22 3.65
CA ASP A 190 -17.34 14.00 2.67
C ASP A 190 -17.33 15.51 2.98
N ASN A 191 -16.82 15.86 4.16
CA ASN A 191 -16.62 17.24 4.61
C ASN A 191 -15.22 17.37 5.26
N LYS A 192 -14.97 18.50 5.92
CA LYS A 192 -13.75 18.77 6.71
C LYS A 192 -14.10 18.87 8.21
N LEU A 193 -15.09 18.11 8.67
CA LEU A 193 -15.51 18.12 10.08
C LEU A 193 -14.41 17.53 10.97
N THR A 194 -14.35 18.05 12.19
CA THR A 194 -13.33 17.78 13.20
C THR A 194 -13.98 17.43 14.54
N GLY A 195 -13.19 17.08 15.56
CA GLY A 195 -13.71 16.84 16.90
C GLY A 195 -14.28 15.43 17.05
N THR A 196 -15.30 15.26 17.88
CA THR A 196 -15.87 13.94 18.20
C THR A 196 -17.33 13.85 17.79
N ILE A 197 -17.84 12.62 17.71
CA ILE A 197 -19.28 12.36 17.65
C ILE A 197 -19.88 12.74 19.03
N PRO A 198 -20.82 13.69 19.12
CA PRO A 198 -21.40 14.11 20.39
C PRO A 198 -22.30 13.02 20.97
N ALA A 199 -22.25 12.84 22.30
CA ALA A 199 -23.05 11.84 23.02
C ALA A 199 -24.56 12.10 22.90
N GLU A 200 -24.93 13.36 22.70
CA GLU A 200 -26.31 13.83 22.51
C GLU A 200 -27.01 13.22 21.29
N ILE A 201 -26.27 12.63 20.33
CA ILE A 201 -26.86 11.84 19.25
C ILE A 201 -27.70 10.68 19.79
N GLY A 202 -27.37 10.13 20.95
CA GLY A 202 -28.15 9.08 21.60
C GLY A 202 -29.58 9.47 21.97
N ALA A 203 -29.92 10.78 21.95
CA ALA A 203 -31.30 11.26 22.13
C ALA A 203 -32.17 11.10 20.87
N LEU A 204 -31.57 10.85 19.70
CA LEU A 204 -32.25 10.76 18.41
C LEU A 204 -32.83 9.35 18.20
N SER A 205 -33.90 9.01 18.93
CA SER A 205 -34.51 7.68 18.88
C SER A 205 -35.14 7.33 17.52
N SER A 206 -35.52 8.34 16.74
CA SER A 206 -36.09 8.18 15.38
C SER A 206 -35.03 8.00 14.30
N LEU A 207 -33.74 8.15 14.63
CA LEU A 207 -32.66 8.15 13.65
C LEU A 207 -32.51 6.76 13.03
N GLU A 208 -32.60 6.68 11.71
CA GLU A 208 -32.42 5.48 10.91
C GLU A 208 -31.06 5.46 10.20
N THR A 209 -30.56 6.62 9.77
CA THR A 209 -29.28 6.72 9.05
C THR A 209 -28.39 7.79 9.67
N LEU A 210 -27.17 7.40 10.04
CA LEU A 210 -26.07 8.29 10.40
C LEU A 210 -24.85 8.01 9.52
N ARG A 211 -24.50 8.95 8.65
CA ARG A 211 -23.29 8.87 7.82
C ARG A 211 -22.42 10.10 8.00
N ALA A 212 -21.24 9.93 8.60
CA ALA A 212 -20.25 10.99 8.82
C ALA A 212 -18.83 10.62 8.34
N GLY A 213 -18.71 9.57 7.52
CA GLY A 213 -17.43 9.15 6.93
C GLY A 213 -16.78 10.19 6.00
N GLY A 214 -15.54 9.99 5.58
CA GLY A 214 -14.81 10.92 4.71
C GLY A 214 -14.43 12.26 5.37
N ASN A 215 -14.63 12.38 6.69
CA ASN A 215 -14.19 13.52 7.49
C ASN A 215 -12.86 13.18 8.16
N GLN A 216 -11.75 13.49 7.50
CA GLN A 216 -10.40 13.04 7.89
C GLN A 216 -9.95 13.45 9.30
N ASP A 217 -10.56 14.48 9.89
CA ASP A 217 -10.22 14.97 11.23
C ASP A 217 -11.30 14.68 12.29
N LEU A 218 -12.39 13.98 11.92
CA LEU A 218 -13.38 13.50 12.88
C LEU A 218 -12.76 12.33 13.66
N ALA A 219 -12.61 12.51 14.97
CA ALA A 219 -11.79 11.67 15.84
C ALA A 219 -12.51 11.29 17.15
N GLY A 220 -11.79 10.66 18.06
CA GLY A 220 -12.32 10.22 19.36
C GLY A 220 -13.08 8.90 19.26
N LYS A 221 -13.75 8.52 20.35
CA LYS A 221 -14.48 7.24 20.44
C LYS A 221 -15.88 7.36 19.86
N ILE A 222 -16.44 6.23 19.41
CA ILE A 222 -17.88 6.11 19.23
C ILE A 222 -18.52 6.18 20.63
N PRO A 223 -19.42 7.13 20.91
CA PRO A 223 -20.03 7.30 22.22
C PRO A 223 -20.93 6.10 22.56
N ASP A 224 -20.93 5.67 23.84
CA ASP A 224 -21.78 4.57 24.30
C ASP A 224 -23.27 4.89 24.10
N GLU A 225 -23.63 6.17 24.15
CA GLU A 225 -24.98 6.70 23.93
C GLU A 225 -25.53 6.40 22.53
N ILE A 226 -24.71 6.04 21.55
CA ILE A 226 -25.19 5.63 20.21
C ILE A 226 -26.21 4.48 20.29
N GLY A 227 -26.13 3.64 21.33
CA GLY A 227 -27.09 2.58 21.61
C GLY A 227 -28.51 3.08 21.97
N GLY A 228 -28.72 4.39 22.13
CA GLY A 228 -30.02 5.03 22.30
C GLY A 228 -30.78 5.25 20.98
N CYS A 229 -30.09 5.24 19.83
CA CYS A 229 -30.69 5.37 18.50
C CYS A 229 -31.32 4.04 18.06
N THR A 230 -32.34 3.54 18.75
CA THR A 230 -32.85 2.16 18.57
C THR A 230 -33.41 1.85 17.18
N ASN A 231 -33.74 2.87 16.38
CA ASN A 231 -34.20 2.71 15.00
C ASN A 231 -33.06 2.71 13.96
N LEU A 232 -31.80 2.86 14.39
CA LEU A 232 -30.67 3.01 13.49
C LEU A 232 -30.49 1.75 12.64
N GLN A 233 -30.48 1.95 11.32
CA GLN A 233 -30.29 0.95 10.28
C GLN A 233 -28.91 1.07 9.64
N VAL A 234 -28.39 2.30 9.49
CA VAL A 234 -27.09 2.56 8.87
C VAL A 234 -26.22 3.43 9.76
N LEU A 235 -25.05 2.92 10.14
CA LEU A 235 -23.99 3.68 10.80
C LEU A 235 -22.73 3.65 9.94
N GLY A 236 -22.35 4.79 9.37
CA GLY A 236 -21.19 4.92 8.48
C GLY A 236 -20.22 6.01 8.92
N LEU A 237 -19.04 5.61 9.40
CA LEU A 237 -17.97 6.50 9.89
C LEU A 237 -16.61 6.18 9.23
N ALA A 238 -16.61 5.48 8.09
CA ALA A 238 -15.40 5.12 7.36
C ALA A 238 -14.55 6.33 6.96
N ASP A 239 -13.25 6.15 6.75
CA ASP A 239 -12.31 7.21 6.36
C ASP A 239 -12.29 8.40 7.35
N THR A 240 -12.14 8.09 8.64
CA THR A 240 -12.07 9.08 9.73
C THR A 240 -10.95 8.73 10.73
N LYS A 241 -10.70 9.60 11.71
CA LYS A 241 -9.80 9.34 12.86
C LYS A 241 -10.54 8.77 14.07
N ILE A 242 -11.74 8.22 13.90
CA ILE A 242 -12.48 7.55 14.97
C ILE A 242 -11.60 6.42 15.54
N SER A 243 -11.53 6.33 16.86
CA SER A 243 -10.53 5.56 17.59
C SER A 243 -11.10 4.88 18.82
N GLY A 244 -10.29 4.08 19.51
CA GLY A 244 -10.72 3.28 20.65
C GLY A 244 -11.53 2.04 20.22
N GLY A 245 -12.18 1.40 21.20
CA GLY A 245 -12.97 0.18 20.99
C GLY A 245 -14.38 0.44 20.49
N LEU A 246 -14.93 -0.56 19.81
CA LEU A 246 -16.36 -0.62 19.52
C LEU A 246 -17.14 -0.74 20.85
N PRO A 247 -18.10 0.15 21.13
CA PRO A 247 -18.84 0.10 22.38
C PRO A 247 -19.83 -1.08 22.36
N SER A 248 -19.95 -1.79 23.49
CA SER A 248 -20.90 -2.91 23.62
C SER A 248 -22.36 -2.47 23.49
N SER A 249 -22.63 -1.18 23.65
CA SER A 249 -23.94 -0.58 23.43
C SER A 249 -24.45 -0.71 22.00
N LEU A 250 -23.58 -0.97 21.01
CA LEU A 250 -23.99 -1.29 19.63
C LEU A 250 -24.94 -2.49 19.60
N GLY A 251 -24.80 -3.46 20.50
CA GLY A 251 -25.70 -4.60 20.60
C GLY A 251 -27.15 -4.27 20.96
N LYS A 252 -27.46 -3.01 21.30
CA LYS A 252 -28.85 -2.53 21.49
C LYS A 252 -29.53 -2.18 20.16
N LEU A 253 -28.77 -1.97 19.08
CA LEU A 253 -29.25 -1.52 17.78
C LEU A 253 -29.77 -2.69 16.95
N LYS A 254 -30.93 -3.23 17.35
CA LYS A 254 -31.50 -4.44 16.72
C LYS A 254 -31.90 -4.27 15.26
N ASN A 255 -32.15 -3.03 14.83
CA ASN A 255 -32.51 -2.69 13.46
C ASN A 255 -31.30 -2.37 12.56
N LEU A 256 -30.07 -2.43 13.11
CA LEU A 256 -28.86 -2.07 12.37
C LEU A 256 -28.62 -3.09 11.27
N GLN A 257 -28.58 -2.61 10.03
CA GLN A 257 -28.35 -3.39 8.81
C GLN A 257 -26.93 -3.21 8.27
N VAL A 258 -26.39 -1.99 8.35
CA VAL A 258 -25.06 -1.65 7.83
C VAL A 258 -24.24 -0.98 8.92
N LEU A 259 -23.11 -1.60 9.27
CA LEU A 259 -22.08 -1.01 10.11
C LEU A 259 -20.80 -0.84 9.31
N SER A 260 -20.46 0.40 8.97
CA SER A 260 -19.34 0.75 8.10
C SER A 260 -18.33 1.65 8.82
N LEU A 261 -17.26 1.04 9.31
CA LEU A 261 -16.21 1.67 10.12
C LEU A 261 -14.81 1.31 9.63
N TYR A 262 -14.61 1.23 8.31
CA TYR A 262 -13.32 0.87 7.72
C TYR A 262 -12.38 2.05 7.54
N THR A 263 -11.07 1.77 7.46
CA THR A 263 -10.02 2.79 7.30
C THR A 263 -10.14 3.88 8.38
N THR A 264 -10.19 3.43 9.64
CA THR A 264 -10.22 4.32 10.82
C THR A 264 -9.10 3.97 11.80
N MET A 265 -9.14 4.52 13.02
CA MET A 265 -8.17 4.25 14.09
C MET A 265 -8.75 3.34 15.19
N LEU A 266 -9.77 2.54 14.88
CA LEU A 266 -10.38 1.62 15.85
C LEU A 266 -9.36 0.60 16.35
N SER A 267 -9.46 0.24 17.62
CA SER A 267 -8.55 -0.67 18.33
C SER A 267 -9.31 -1.45 19.40
N GLY A 268 -8.68 -2.43 20.05
CA GLY A 268 -9.37 -3.27 21.02
C GLY A 268 -10.25 -4.33 20.34
N GLU A 269 -11.05 -5.04 21.13
CA GLU A 269 -11.77 -6.23 20.66
C GLU A 269 -13.11 -5.90 20.00
N ILE A 270 -13.56 -6.80 19.12
CA ILE A 270 -14.94 -6.78 18.62
C ILE A 270 -15.86 -7.28 19.74
N PRO A 271 -16.79 -6.46 20.26
CA PRO A 271 -17.64 -6.83 21.39
C PRO A 271 -18.60 -7.98 20.99
N PRO A 272 -18.74 -9.04 21.81
CA PRO A 272 -19.70 -10.13 21.56
C PRO A 272 -21.13 -9.65 21.37
N GLU A 273 -21.52 -8.54 22.01
CA GLU A 273 -22.85 -7.94 21.90
C GLU A 273 -23.21 -7.53 20.47
N ILE A 274 -22.25 -7.39 19.56
CA ILE A 274 -22.54 -7.16 18.13
C ILE A 274 -23.43 -8.27 17.55
N GLY A 275 -23.32 -9.50 18.07
CA GLY A 275 -24.17 -10.64 17.72
C GLY A 275 -25.66 -10.45 18.05
N ASN A 276 -26.03 -9.41 18.82
CA ASN A 276 -27.42 -9.06 19.10
C ASN A 276 -28.06 -8.17 18.03
N CYS A 277 -27.29 -7.67 17.05
CA CYS A 277 -27.80 -6.87 15.94
C CYS A 277 -28.44 -7.78 14.88
N SER A 278 -29.60 -8.36 15.19
CA SER A 278 -30.22 -9.44 14.38
C SER A 278 -30.51 -9.08 12.92
N GLU A 279 -30.61 -7.78 12.60
CA GLU A 279 -30.86 -7.28 11.26
C GLU A 279 -29.58 -6.99 10.44
N LEU A 280 -28.38 -7.23 11.00
CA LEU A 280 -27.12 -6.85 10.37
C LEU A 280 -26.87 -7.67 9.09
N VAL A 281 -26.65 -6.96 7.99
CA VAL A 281 -26.38 -7.47 6.64
C VAL A 281 -24.92 -7.26 6.27
N ASP A 282 -24.42 -6.05 6.50
CA ASP A 282 -23.09 -5.61 6.12
C ASP A 282 -22.29 -5.18 7.36
N LEU A 283 -21.19 -5.88 7.63
CA LEU A 283 -20.24 -5.54 8.67
C LEU A 283 -18.85 -5.25 8.06
N TYR A 284 -18.49 -3.97 7.99
CA TYR A 284 -17.23 -3.50 7.43
C TYR A 284 -16.36 -2.87 8.52
N LEU A 285 -15.33 -3.59 8.96
CA LEU A 285 -14.38 -3.13 9.98
C LEU A 285 -12.90 -3.26 9.51
N TYR A 286 -12.69 -3.43 8.21
CA TYR A 286 -11.36 -3.62 7.64
C TYR A 286 -10.47 -2.36 7.73
N GLU A 287 -9.16 -2.53 7.58
CA GLU A 287 -8.16 -1.46 7.72
C GLU A 287 -8.28 -0.69 9.05
N ASN A 288 -8.21 -1.41 10.16
CA ASN A 288 -8.18 -0.85 11.51
C ASN A 288 -7.05 -1.49 12.34
N SER A 289 -7.03 -1.22 13.65
CA SER A 289 -6.13 -1.85 14.61
C SER A 289 -6.88 -2.75 15.60
N LEU A 290 -8.03 -3.31 15.21
CA LEU A 290 -8.82 -4.21 16.06
C LEU A 290 -8.01 -5.43 16.44
N SER A 291 -8.14 -5.86 17.70
CA SER A 291 -7.38 -6.96 18.30
C SER A 291 -8.32 -8.00 18.92
N GLY A 292 -7.76 -8.98 19.63
CA GLY A 292 -8.54 -10.05 20.26
C GLY A 292 -9.05 -11.06 19.25
N SER A 293 -9.87 -12.01 19.73
CA SER A 293 -10.45 -13.07 18.90
C SER A 293 -11.76 -12.66 18.26
N LEU A 294 -12.11 -13.30 17.13
CA LEU A 294 -13.44 -13.22 16.57
C LEU A 294 -14.48 -13.77 17.56
N PRO A 295 -15.51 -13.00 17.95
CA PRO A 295 -16.55 -13.50 18.84
C PRO A 295 -17.43 -14.52 18.14
N ARG A 296 -17.70 -15.65 18.80
CA ARG A 296 -18.59 -16.72 18.28
C ARG A 296 -20.02 -16.24 18.05
N GLU A 297 -20.42 -15.20 18.78
CA GLU A 297 -21.75 -14.58 18.72
C GLU A 297 -22.02 -13.95 17.35
N LEU A 298 -21.00 -13.73 16.50
CA LEU A 298 -21.18 -13.39 15.08
C LEU A 298 -22.02 -14.43 14.33
N GLY A 299 -21.97 -15.70 14.75
CA GLY A 299 -22.82 -16.77 14.19
C GLY A 299 -24.32 -16.55 14.38
N ASN A 300 -24.73 -15.67 15.30
CA ASN A 300 -26.14 -15.33 15.54
C ASN A 300 -26.72 -14.42 14.45
N LEU A 301 -25.88 -13.78 13.62
CA LEU A 301 -26.28 -12.83 12.60
C LEU A 301 -26.80 -13.55 11.34
N GLN A 302 -28.06 -13.98 11.38
CA GLN A 302 -28.67 -14.81 10.33
C GLN A 302 -28.89 -14.08 9.00
N LYS A 303 -28.88 -12.74 9.00
CA LYS A 303 -29.01 -11.90 7.79
C LYS A 303 -27.67 -11.40 7.23
N LEU A 304 -26.56 -11.75 7.87
CA LEU A 304 -25.24 -11.27 7.48
C LEU A 304 -24.87 -11.80 6.10
N GLU A 305 -24.63 -10.90 5.16
CA GLU A 305 -24.21 -11.19 3.79
C GLU A 305 -22.71 -10.90 3.61
N LYS A 306 -22.20 -9.84 4.24
CA LYS A 306 -20.80 -9.42 4.08
C LYS A 306 -20.13 -9.20 5.43
N LEU A 307 -19.06 -9.94 5.66
CA LEU A 307 -18.19 -9.80 6.81
C LEU A 307 -16.77 -9.47 6.35
N LEU A 308 -16.41 -8.18 6.39
CA LEU A 308 -15.10 -7.69 5.94
C LEU A 308 -14.30 -7.17 7.14
N LEU A 309 -13.31 -7.95 7.57
CA LEU A 309 -12.46 -7.67 8.74
C LEU A 309 -10.96 -7.65 8.39
N TRP A 310 -10.62 -7.61 7.11
CA TRP A 310 -9.23 -7.70 6.65
C TRP A 310 -8.36 -6.54 7.12
N GLN A 311 -7.04 -6.75 7.21
CA GLN A 311 -6.06 -5.76 7.68
C GLN A 311 -6.40 -5.22 9.07
N ASN A 312 -6.33 -6.11 10.06
CA ASN A 312 -6.46 -5.83 11.48
C ASN A 312 -5.41 -6.63 12.29
N ASN A 313 -5.49 -6.59 13.62
CA ASN A 313 -4.65 -7.37 14.54
C ASN A 313 -5.42 -8.53 15.19
N LEU A 314 -6.41 -9.12 14.50
CA LEU A 314 -7.24 -10.19 15.05
C LEU A 314 -6.42 -11.46 15.24
N VAL A 315 -6.65 -12.15 16.36
CA VAL A 315 -5.93 -13.37 16.78
C VAL A 315 -6.90 -14.51 17.07
N GLY A 316 -6.40 -15.69 17.46
CA GLY A 316 -7.24 -16.83 17.81
C GLY A 316 -7.86 -17.53 16.58
N PRO A 317 -8.70 -18.56 16.80
CA PRO A 317 -9.29 -19.33 15.71
C PRO A 317 -10.48 -18.63 15.06
N ILE A 318 -10.81 -19.04 13.84
CA ILE A 318 -12.10 -18.72 13.20
C ILE A 318 -13.19 -19.57 13.91
N PRO A 319 -14.24 -18.96 14.49
CA PRO A 319 -15.30 -19.71 15.17
C PRO A 319 -16.11 -20.61 14.22
N GLU A 320 -16.43 -21.82 14.67
CA GLU A 320 -17.30 -22.76 13.90
C GLU A 320 -18.71 -22.19 13.71
N GLU A 321 -19.16 -21.33 14.63
CA GLU A 321 -20.47 -20.69 14.60
C GLU A 321 -20.66 -19.75 13.39
N ILE A 322 -19.59 -19.25 12.76
CA ILE A 322 -19.71 -18.47 11.51
C ILE A 322 -20.37 -19.31 10.40
N GLY A 323 -20.20 -20.64 10.44
CA GLY A 323 -20.87 -21.57 9.52
C GLY A 323 -22.40 -21.63 9.68
N THR A 324 -23.00 -20.93 10.65
CA THR A 324 -24.46 -20.81 10.78
C THR A 324 -25.06 -19.57 10.08
N CYS A 325 -24.24 -18.62 9.61
CA CYS A 325 -24.68 -17.43 8.87
C CYS A 325 -25.05 -17.78 7.42
N LYS A 326 -26.18 -18.45 7.20
CA LYS A 326 -26.55 -19.02 5.89
C LYS A 326 -26.67 -18.02 4.73
N SER A 327 -26.88 -16.74 5.04
CA SER A 327 -26.94 -15.66 4.05
C SER A 327 -25.57 -15.14 3.63
N LEU A 328 -24.49 -15.58 4.27
CA LEU A 328 -23.15 -15.04 4.03
C LEU A 328 -22.69 -15.31 2.59
N VAL A 329 -22.34 -14.23 1.90
CA VAL A 329 -21.85 -14.19 0.51
C VAL A 329 -20.35 -13.94 0.47
N ILE A 330 -19.87 -12.99 1.30
CA ILE A 330 -18.45 -12.59 1.34
C ILE A 330 -17.94 -12.69 2.77
N LEU A 331 -16.88 -13.48 2.96
CA LEU A 331 -16.11 -13.57 4.18
C LEU A 331 -14.65 -13.23 3.89
N ASP A 332 -14.22 -12.03 4.31
CA ASP A 332 -12.82 -11.61 4.19
C ASP A 332 -12.19 -11.32 5.56
N LEU A 333 -11.26 -12.19 5.93
CA LEU A 333 -10.49 -12.16 7.17
C LEU A 333 -8.98 -12.01 6.89
N SER A 334 -8.61 -11.59 5.67
CA SER A 334 -7.21 -11.53 5.22
C SER A 334 -6.37 -10.56 6.04
N LEU A 335 -5.04 -10.68 6.01
CA LEU A 335 -4.11 -9.74 6.65
C LEU A 335 -4.41 -9.57 8.16
N ASN A 336 -4.44 -10.67 8.89
CA ASN A 336 -4.63 -10.72 10.34
C ASN A 336 -3.62 -11.71 10.96
N PHE A 337 -3.77 -12.02 12.24
CA PHE A 337 -2.97 -13.03 12.96
C PHE A 337 -3.83 -14.23 13.40
N LEU A 338 -4.88 -14.55 12.63
CA LEU A 338 -5.77 -15.67 12.92
C LEU A 338 -5.00 -16.99 12.88
N SER A 339 -5.37 -17.91 13.78
CA SER A 339 -4.71 -19.19 13.99
C SER A 339 -5.75 -20.33 13.96
N GLY A 340 -5.40 -21.52 14.44
CA GLY A 340 -6.32 -22.67 14.41
C GLY A 340 -6.44 -23.27 13.01
N THR A 341 -7.61 -23.81 12.68
CA THR A 341 -7.90 -24.48 11.39
C THR A 341 -9.03 -23.78 10.65
N ILE A 342 -9.16 -24.02 9.34
CA ILE A 342 -10.36 -23.61 8.60
C ILE A 342 -11.55 -24.44 9.13
N PRO A 343 -12.62 -23.82 9.66
CA PRO A 343 -13.76 -24.54 10.20
C PRO A 343 -14.48 -25.36 9.13
N GLY A 344 -14.81 -26.61 9.45
CA GLY A 344 -15.56 -27.47 8.53
C GLY A 344 -16.98 -26.96 8.29
N SER A 345 -17.55 -26.25 9.27
CA SER A 345 -18.88 -25.64 9.21
C SER A 345 -19.06 -24.63 8.07
N LEU A 346 -17.98 -24.02 7.56
CA LEU A 346 -18.05 -23.09 6.43
C LEU A 346 -18.59 -23.78 5.16
N GLY A 347 -18.48 -25.10 5.04
CA GLY A 347 -19.10 -25.86 3.95
C GLY A 347 -20.64 -25.84 3.97
N ASN A 348 -21.26 -25.39 5.07
CA ASN A 348 -22.71 -25.21 5.16
C ASN A 348 -23.21 -23.91 4.49
N LEU A 349 -22.31 -22.98 4.18
CA LEU A 349 -22.63 -21.67 3.63
C LEU A 349 -22.84 -21.77 2.11
N LYS A 350 -24.05 -22.16 1.71
CA LYS A 350 -24.37 -22.41 0.30
C LYS A 350 -24.38 -21.16 -0.59
N ASN A 351 -24.54 -19.98 0.00
CA ASN A 351 -24.50 -18.70 -0.71
C ASN A 351 -23.10 -18.06 -0.73
N LEU A 352 -22.10 -18.69 -0.10
CA LEU A 352 -20.76 -18.12 0.00
C LEU A 352 -20.10 -18.12 -1.39
N GLU A 353 -19.81 -16.92 -1.89
CA GLU A 353 -19.14 -16.68 -3.16
C GLU A 353 -17.65 -16.39 -2.96
N GLU A 354 -17.29 -15.69 -1.89
CA GLU A 354 -15.92 -15.26 -1.64
C GLU A 354 -15.47 -15.64 -0.22
N LEU A 355 -14.44 -16.49 -0.16
CA LEU A 355 -13.76 -16.86 1.07
C LEU A 355 -12.29 -16.44 0.98
N MET A 356 -11.94 -15.38 1.71
CA MET A 356 -10.61 -14.78 1.71
C MET A 356 -10.01 -14.85 3.12
N LEU A 357 -8.95 -15.64 3.28
CA LEU A 357 -8.25 -15.90 4.53
C LEU A 357 -6.74 -15.64 4.41
N SER A 358 -6.32 -14.95 3.35
CA SER A 358 -4.92 -14.79 2.95
C SER A 358 -4.10 -14.06 4.01
N SER A 359 -2.81 -14.38 4.13
CA SER A 359 -1.89 -13.72 5.07
C SER A 359 -2.37 -13.78 6.53
N ASN A 360 -2.43 -15.00 7.07
CA ASN A 360 -2.75 -15.30 8.46
C ASN A 360 -1.80 -16.39 9.00
N ASN A 361 -2.06 -16.91 10.20
CA ASN A 361 -1.35 -18.04 10.80
C ASN A 361 -2.22 -19.31 10.88
N ILE A 362 -3.15 -19.48 9.92
CA ILE A 362 -4.08 -20.61 9.89
C ILE A 362 -3.32 -21.89 9.53
N SER A 363 -3.63 -22.97 10.23
CA SER A 363 -2.98 -24.28 10.12
C SER A 363 -4.01 -25.38 9.83
N GLY A 364 -3.63 -26.65 10.00
CA GLY A 364 -4.49 -27.79 9.67
C GLY A 364 -4.53 -28.10 8.18
N SER A 365 -5.59 -28.74 7.70
CA SER A 365 -5.77 -29.06 6.27
C SER A 365 -7.01 -28.39 5.71
N ILE A 366 -7.09 -28.27 4.38
CA ILE A 366 -8.30 -27.82 3.70
C ILE A 366 -9.42 -28.85 3.94
N PRO A 367 -10.53 -28.51 4.62
CA PRO A 367 -11.62 -29.45 4.85
C PRO A 367 -12.32 -29.80 3.53
N ALA A 368 -12.41 -31.09 3.20
CA ALA A 368 -13.11 -31.55 1.99
C ALA A 368 -14.57 -31.08 1.95
N VAL A 369 -15.22 -30.96 3.12
CA VAL A 369 -16.60 -30.47 3.25
C VAL A 369 -16.79 -29.05 2.72
N LEU A 370 -15.74 -28.24 2.55
CA LEU A 370 -15.84 -26.94 1.89
C LEU A 370 -16.35 -27.03 0.45
N SER A 371 -16.17 -28.17 -0.23
CA SER A 371 -16.76 -28.40 -1.56
C SER A 371 -18.28 -28.31 -1.58
N ASN A 372 -18.93 -28.33 -0.41
CA ASN A 372 -20.36 -28.13 -0.28
C ASN A 372 -20.79 -26.67 -0.46
N ALA A 373 -19.89 -25.69 -0.34
CA ALA A 373 -20.17 -24.29 -0.65
C ALA A 373 -20.17 -24.09 -2.18
N THR A 374 -21.18 -24.62 -2.87
CA THR A 374 -21.20 -24.76 -4.33
C THR A 374 -21.21 -23.44 -5.10
N SER A 375 -21.55 -22.33 -4.44
CA SER A 375 -21.55 -20.99 -5.04
C SER A 375 -20.17 -20.31 -5.02
N LEU A 376 -19.15 -20.97 -4.46
CA LEU A 376 -17.84 -20.37 -4.26
C LEU A 376 -17.18 -20.00 -5.61
N VAL A 377 -16.91 -18.71 -5.77
CA VAL A 377 -16.25 -18.09 -6.93
C VAL A 377 -14.78 -17.81 -6.62
N GLN A 378 -14.49 -17.35 -5.40
CA GLN A 378 -13.13 -17.05 -4.96
C GLN A 378 -12.80 -17.80 -3.69
N PHE A 379 -11.70 -18.54 -3.72
CA PHE A 379 -11.14 -19.22 -2.56
C PHE A 379 -9.68 -18.85 -2.41
N GLN A 380 -9.38 -17.99 -1.43
CA GLN A 380 -8.03 -17.47 -1.20
C GLN A 380 -7.59 -17.79 0.22
N ILE A 381 -6.56 -18.62 0.34
CA ILE A 381 -6.00 -19.13 1.61
C ILE A 381 -4.47 -19.05 1.61
N ASP A 382 -3.90 -18.24 0.72
CA ASP A 382 -2.46 -18.10 0.56
C ASP A 382 -1.77 -17.45 1.76
N SER A 383 -0.45 -17.60 1.85
CA SER A 383 0.39 -17.04 2.93
C SER A 383 -0.11 -17.47 4.32
N ASN A 384 -0.15 -18.77 4.57
CA ASN A 384 -0.63 -19.38 5.81
C ASN A 384 0.24 -20.60 6.19
N GLN A 385 -0.19 -21.38 7.18
CA GLN A 385 0.47 -22.62 7.64
C GLN A 385 -0.32 -23.88 7.27
N ILE A 386 -1.17 -23.82 6.24
CA ILE A 386 -2.08 -24.90 5.84
C ILE A 386 -1.27 -26.05 5.25
N SER A 387 -1.57 -27.26 5.70
CA SER A 387 -0.87 -28.50 5.43
C SER A 387 -1.81 -29.57 4.84
N GLY A 388 -1.29 -30.78 4.63
CA GLY A 388 -2.08 -31.86 4.03
C GLY A 388 -2.26 -31.72 2.53
N SER A 389 -3.10 -32.56 1.93
CA SER A 389 -3.35 -32.58 0.49
C SER A 389 -4.49 -31.65 0.10
N ILE A 390 -4.46 -31.18 -1.15
CA ILE A 390 -5.62 -30.54 -1.79
C ILE A 390 -6.73 -31.59 -1.95
N PRO A 391 -7.93 -31.40 -1.37
CA PRO A 391 -9.03 -32.36 -1.52
C PRO A 391 -9.49 -32.48 -2.97
N GLN A 392 -9.74 -33.71 -3.43
CA GLN A 392 -10.26 -33.96 -4.78
C GLN A 392 -11.69 -33.40 -4.95
N GLU A 393 -12.44 -33.31 -3.85
CA GLU A 393 -13.82 -32.83 -3.79
C GLU A 393 -13.94 -31.37 -4.19
N LEU A 394 -12.86 -30.57 -4.09
CA LEU A 394 -12.85 -29.20 -4.61
C LEU A 394 -13.18 -29.14 -6.10
N GLY A 395 -12.94 -30.22 -6.85
CA GLY A 395 -13.37 -30.37 -8.24
C GLY A 395 -14.88 -30.26 -8.48
N PHE A 396 -15.70 -30.30 -7.43
CA PHE A 396 -17.15 -30.09 -7.51
C PHE A 396 -17.56 -28.61 -7.54
N LEU A 397 -16.64 -27.69 -7.24
CA LEU A 397 -16.88 -26.24 -7.28
C LEU A 397 -16.78 -25.73 -8.72
N ASP A 398 -17.84 -25.92 -9.50
CA ASP A 398 -17.90 -25.59 -10.93
C ASP A 398 -17.94 -24.07 -11.23
N HIS A 399 -18.35 -23.26 -10.25
CA HIS A 399 -18.34 -21.79 -10.30
C HIS A 399 -17.01 -21.17 -9.87
N LEU A 400 -16.08 -21.96 -9.31
CA LEU A 400 -14.80 -21.45 -8.81
C LEU A 400 -13.97 -20.85 -9.94
N GLN A 401 -13.63 -19.57 -9.82
CA GLN A 401 -12.84 -18.79 -10.78
C GLN A 401 -11.41 -18.58 -10.28
N VAL A 402 -11.24 -18.32 -9.00
CA VAL A 402 -9.94 -18.01 -8.38
C VAL A 402 -9.68 -18.98 -7.25
N PHE A 403 -8.57 -19.72 -7.34
CA PHE A 403 -8.06 -20.53 -6.24
C PHE A 403 -6.61 -20.21 -5.95
N PHE A 404 -6.38 -19.49 -4.84
CA PHE A 404 -5.05 -19.14 -4.36
C PHE A 404 -4.76 -19.85 -3.05
N ALA A 405 -3.72 -20.68 -3.05
CA ALA A 405 -3.21 -21.37 -1.88
C ALA A 405 -1.69 -21.37 -1.84
N TRP A 406 -1.08 -20.32 -2.40
CA TRP A 406 0.36 -20.18 -2.45
C TRP A 406 0.96 -19.87 -1.07
N ASP A 407 2.26 -20.13 -0.89
CA ASP A 407 2.99 -19.93 0.39
C ASP A 407 2.28 -20.60 1.59
N ASN A 408 2.28 -21.93 1.56
CA ASN A 408 1.67 -22.79 2.56
C ASN A 408 2.54 -24.07 2.72
N LYS A 409 2.02 -25.08 3.43
CA LYS A 409 2.65 -26.40 3.64
C LYS A 409 1.88 -27.52 2.93
N LEU A 410 1.15 -27.22 1.85
CA LEU A 410 0.39 -28.21 1.10
C LEU A 410 1.32 -29.26 0.50
N GLN A 411 0.90 -30.51 0.54
CA GLN A 411 1.68 -31.68 0.12
C GLN A 411 0.86 -32.62 -0.75
N GLY A 412 1.51 -33.65 -1.31
CA GLY A 412 0.87 -34.62 -2.18
C GLY A 412 0.64 -34.06 -3.59
N ASN A 413 -0.18 -34.75 -4.37
CA ASN A 413 -0.35 -34.45 -5.79
C ASN A 413 -1.40 -33.36 -6.02
N ILE A 414 -1.27 -32.61 -7.13
CA ILE A 414 -2.34 -31.77 -7.67
C ILE A 414 -3.47 -32.71 -8.15
N PRO A 415 -4.68 -32.67 -7.57
CA PRO A 415 -5.75 -33.61 -7.94
C PRO A 415 -6.22 -33.35 -9.37
N ALA A 416 -6.28 -34.41 -10.19
CA ALA A 416 -6.86 -34.34 -11.53
C ALA A 416 -8.32 -33.87 -11.53
N ALA A 417 -9.04 -34.12 -10.43
CA ALA A 417 -10.42 -33.67 -10.21
C ALA A 417 -10.59 -32.15 -10.23
N LEU A 418 -9.53 -31.35 -10.01
CA LEU A 418 -9.60 -29.88 -10.13
C LEU A 418 -9.99 -29.41 -11.54
N SER A 419 -9.83 -30.26 -12.57
CA SER A 419 -10.37 -29.96 -13.91
C SER A 419 -11.91 -29.92 -13.95
N GLY A 420 -12.59 -30.36 -12.87
CA GLY A 420 -14.03 -30.21 -12.68
C GLY A 420 -14.47 -28.76 -12.40
N CYS A 421 -13.56 -27.91 -11.91
CA CYS A 421 -13.77 -26.46 -11.74
C CYS A 421 -13.77 -25.75 -13.10
N LYS A 422 -14.81 -25.95 -13.92
CA LYS A 422 -14.85 -25.50 -15.32
C LYS A 422 -14.72 -23.99 -15.50
N SER A 423 -15.09 -23.21 -14.49
CA SER A 423 -14.99 -21.75 -14.50
C SER A 423 -13.61 -21.21 -14.08
N LEU A 424 -12.67 -22.08 -13.71
CA LEU A 424 -11.39 -21.68 -13.13
C LEU A 424 -10.57 -20.83 -14.11
N GLN A 425 -10.18 -19.63 -13.66
CA GLN A 425 -9.42 -18.64 -14.40
C GLN A 425 -8.00 -18.48 -13.87
N ALA A 426 -7.81 -18.57 -12.56
CA ALA A 426 -6.51 -18.40 -11.93
C ALA A 426 -6.30 -19.45 -10.84
N LEU A 427 -5.20 -20.20 -10.97
CA LEU A 427 -4.74 -21.18 -10.00
C LEU A 427 -3.31 -20.85 -9.58
N ASP A 428 -3.11 -20.54 -8.31
CA ASP A 428 -1.79 -20.36 -7.72
C ASP A 428 -1.57 -21.28 -6.53
N LEU A 429 -0.68 -22.25 -6.70
CA LEU A 429 -0.25 -23.20 -5.69
C LEU A 429 1.28 -23.13 -5.48
N SER A 430 1.91 -22.04 -5.90
CA SER A 430 3.34 -21.79 -5.68
C SER A 430 3.67 -21.87 -4.19
N ARG A 431 4.91 -22.14 -3.77
CA ARG A 431 5.23 -21.94 -2.35
C ARG A 431 4.96 -23.11 -1.42
N ASN A 432 4.84 -24.33 -1.95
CA ASN A 432 4.32 -25.48 -1.20
C ASN A 432 5.28 -26.68 -1.34
N SER A 433 4.85 -27.85 -0.85
CA SER A 433 5.55 -29.13 -0.96
C SER A 433 4.77 -30.11 -1.88
N LEU A 434 4.14 -29.59 -2.93
CA LEU A 434 3.35 -30.41 -3.87
C LEU A 434 4.27 -31.30 -4.70
N THR A 435 3.86 -32.56 -4.87
CA THR A 435 4.61 -33.61 -5.57
C THR A 435 3.82 -34.18 -6.75
N GLY A 436 4.30 -35.27 -7.34
CA GLY A 436 3.62 -35.96 -8.44
C GLY A 436 3.80 -35.23 -9.77
N SER A 437 3.05 -35.65 -10.79
CA SER A 437 3.08 -35.04 -12.13
C SER A 437 1.98 -34.01 -12.34
N LEU A 438 2.16 -33.12 -13.30
CA LEU A 438 1.08 -32.25 -13.77
C LEU A 438 -0.06 -33.10 -14.34
N PRO A 439 -1.30 -33.00 -13.81
CA PRO A 439 -2.43 -33.74 -14.35
C PRO A 439 -2.81 -33.19 -15.72
N SER A 440 -2.79 -34.03 -16.77
CA SER A 440 -3.11 -33.59 -18.14
C SER A 440 -4.51 -33.00 -18.28
N THR A 441 -5.46 -33.43 -17.44
CA THR A 441 -6.84 -32.93 -17.40
C THR A 441 -6.94 -31.46 -17.03
N ILE A 442 -5.96 -30.88 -16.30
CA ILE A 442 -5.99 -29.45 -15.93
C ILE A 442 -5.93 -28.54 -17.16
N PHE A 443 -5.26 -29.00 -18.22
CA PHE A 443 -5.15 -28.25 -19.48
C PHE A 443 -6.41 -28.36 -20.36
N GLN A 444 -7.45 -29.06 -19.89
CA GLN A 444 -8.78 -29.03 -20.53
C GLN A 444 -9.62 -27.83 -20.08
N LEU A 445 -9.18 -27.09 -19.05
CA LEU A 445 -9.86 -25.91 -18.53
C LEU A 445 -9.78 -24.75 -19.54
N ARG A 446 -10.91 -24.46 -20.19
CA ARG A 446 -10.98 -23.46 -21.27
C ARG A 446 -10.90 -22.02 -20.78
N ASN A 447 -11.12 -21.76 -19.50
CA ASN A 447 -11.07 -20.41 -18.93
C ASN A 447 -9.75 -20.11 -18.20
N LEU A 448 -8.85 -21.09 -18.06
CA LEU A 448 -7.64 -20.94 -17.24
C LEU A 448 -6.63 -20.01 -17.91
N THR A 449 -6.43 -18.83 -17.32
CA THR A 449 -5.52 -17.79 -17.79
C THR A 449 -4.19 -17.78 -17.04
N LYS A 450 -4.19 -18.11 -15.73
CA LYS A 450 -3.00 -18.11 -14.88
C LYS A 450 -2.83 -19.48 -14.22
N LEU A 451 -1.70 -20.15 -14.47
CA LEU A 451 -1.30 -21.38 -13.78
C LEU A 451 0.10 -21.19 -13.18
N LEU A 452 0.16 -21.15 -11.85
CA LEU A 452 1.36 -20.81 -11.09
C LEU A 452 1.67 -21.92 -10.08
N LEU A 453 2.83 -22.57 -10.23
CA LEU A 453 3.29 -23.69 -9.40
C LEU A 453 4.74 -23.51 -8.93
N ILE A 454 5.17 -22.25 -8.76
CA ILE A 454 6.56 -21.86 -8.53
C ILE A 454 7.07 -22.40 -7.18
N PHE A 455 8.26 -22.99 -7.14
CA PHE A 455 8.90 -23.56 -5.95
C PHE A 455 8.03 -24.61 -5.25
N ASN A 456 7.96 -25.79 -5.87
CA ASN A 456 7.35 -27.02 -5.36
C ASN A 456 8.25 -28.22 -5.72
N ASP A 457 7.77 -29.44 -5.48
CA ASP A 457 8.44 -30.70 -5.83
C ASP A 457 7.74 -31.42 -7.01
N VAL A 458 7.03 -30.69 -7.87
CA VAL A 458 6.29 -31.26 -9.02
C VAL A 458 7.29 -31.87 -10.01
N SER A 459 6.99 -33.06 -10.51
CA SER A 459 7.88 -33.89 -11.33
C SER A 459 7.18 -34.39 -12.60
N GLY A 460 7.78 -35.34 -13.33
CA GLY A 460 7.24 -35.84 -14.59
C GLY A 460 7.42 -34.84 -15.74
N SER A 461 6.80 -35.08 -16.89
CA SER A 461 6.89 -34.21 -18.07
C SER A 461 5.73 -33.23 -18.18
N ILE A 462 5.92 -32.15 -18.93
CA ILE A 462 4.81 -31.28 -19.35
C ILE A 462 3.95 -32.07 -20.35
N PRO A 463 2.65 -32.33 -20.08
CA PRO A 463 1.80 -33.10 -20.97
C PRO A 463 1.53 -32.36 -22.29
N PRO A 464 1.48 -33.05 -23.45
CA PRO A 464 1.10 -32.45 -24.74
C PRO A 464 -0.28 -31.79 -24.73
N GLU A 465 -1.18 -32.23 -23.85
CA GLU A 465 -2.50 -31.63 -23.63
C GLU A 465 -2.43 -30.15 -23.19
N ILE A 466 -1.25 -29.63 -22.81
CA ILE A 466 -1.03 -28.20 -22.61
C ILE A 466 -1.57 -27.36 -23.77
N GLY A 467 -1.47 -27.85 -25.01
CA GLY A 467 -1.98 -27.16 -26.20
C GLY A 467 -3.50 -26.99 -26.23
N ASN A 468 -4.25 -27.74 -25.41
CA ASN A 468 -5.71 -27.59 -25.30
C ASN A 468 -6.12 -26.35 -24.48
N CYS A 469 -5.22 -25.83 -23.65
CA CYS A 469 -5.49 -24.71 -22.72
C CYS A 469 -5.27 -23.35 -23.41
N THR A 470 -5.94 -23.10 -24.54
CA THR A 470 -5.68 -21.94 -25.42
C THR A 470 -5.97 -20.56 -24.79
N SER A 471 -6.59 -20.52 -23.61
CA SER A 471 -6.82 -19.32 -22.81
C SER A 471 -5.62 -18.90 -21.96
N LEU A 472 -4.59 -19.75 -21.83
CA LEU A 472 -3.47 -19.51 -20.93
C LEU A 472 -2.67 -18.27 -21.33
N ILE A 473 -2.50 -17.34 -20.38
CA ILE A 473 -1.75 -16.09 -20.53
C ILE A 473 -0.43 -16.16 -19.76
N ARG A 474 -0.46 -16.77 -18.56
CA ARG A 474 0.70 -16.85 -17.66
C ARG A 474 0.88 -18.27 -17.16
N LEU A 475 2.01 -18.88 -17.49
CA LEU A 475 2.43 -20.19 -17.01
C LEU A 475 3.78 -20.08 -16.29
N ARG A 476 3.80 -20.43 -15.00
CA ARG A 476 5.04 -20.41 -14.21
C ARG A 476 5.22 -21.71 -13.44
N LEU A 477 6.26 -22.45 -13.81
CA LEU A 477 6.61 -23.75 -13.24
C LEU A 477 8.01 -23.76 -12.61
N VAL A 478 8.52 -22.58 -12.26
CA VAL A 478 9.89 -22.36 -11.79
C VAL A 478 10.24 -23.21 -10.58
N GLY A 479 11.45 -23.76 -10.53
CA GLY A 479 11.98 -24.35 -9.31
C GLY A 479 11.21 -25.61 -8.90
N ASN A 480 11.04 -26.53 -9.85
CA ASN A 480 10.41 -27.83 -9.65
C ASN A 480 11.37 -28.95 -10.14
N LYS A 481 10.87 -30.18 -10.24
CA LYS A 481 11.57 -31.37 -10.73
C LYS A 481 11.02 -31.82 -12.10
N ILE A 482 10.46 -30.90 -12.88
CA ILE A 482 9.83 -31.22 -14.17
C ILE A 482 10.92 -31.65 -15.16
N SER A 483 10.69 -32.76 -15.84
CA SER A 483 11.65 -33.47 -16.70
C SER A 483 11.08 -33.66 -18.11
N GLY A 484 11.82 -34.34 -19.00
CA GLY A 484 11.40 -34.57 -20.37
C GLY A 484 11.57 -33.33 -21.25
N GLN A 485 10.91 -33.31 -22.40
CA GLN A 485 11.02 -32.24 -23.40
C GLN A 485 9.94 -31.17 -23.22
N ILE A 486 10.18 -29.97 -23.75
CA ILE A 486 9.11 -28.98 -23.93
C ILE A 486 8.24 -29.46 -25.10
N PRO A 487 6.95 -29.75 -24.90
CA PRO A 487 6.07 -30.27 -25.96
C PRO A 487 5.86 -29.22 -27.06
N GLN A 488 5.87 -29.66 -28.32
CA GLN A 488 5.62 -28.81 -29.50
C GLN A 488 4.23 -28.14 -29.44
N GLU A 489 3.26 -28.78 -28.78
CA GLU A 489 1.88 -28.31 -28.61
C GLU A 489 1.80 -26.99 -27.81
N ILE A 490 2.89 -26.58 -27.14
CA ILE A 490 2.98 -25.25 -26.52
C ILE A 490 2.73 -24.12 -27.54
N GLY A 491 3.06 -24.35 -28.82
CA GLY A 491 2.80 -23.42 -29.91
C GLY A 491 1.33 -23.15 -30.20
N PHE A 492 0.40 -23.93 -29.63
CA PHE A 492 -1.04 -23.67 -29.72
C PHE A 492 -1.52 -22.60 -28.75
N LEU A 493 -0.69 -22.22 -27.77
CA LEU A 493 -1.00 -21.20 -26.76
C LEU A 493 -0.77 -19.79 -27.32
N THR A 494 -1.63 -19.35 -28.23
CA THR A 494 -1.46 -18.07 -28.95
C THR A 494 -1.67 -16.82 -28.07
N LYS A 495 -2.30 -16.96 -26.90
CA LYS A 495 -2.48 -15.88 -25.90
C LYS A 495 -1.38 -15.83 -24.84
N LEU A 496 -0.44 -16.77 -24.87
CA LEU A 496 0.59 -16.89 -23.84
C LEU A 496 1.51 -15.66 -23.89
N SER A 497 1.55 -14.92 -22.79
CA SER A 497 2.34 -13.71 -22.64
C SER A 497 3.56 -13.94 -21.75
N PHE A 498 3.45 -14.83 -20.75
CA PHE A 498 4.51 -15.05 -19.78
C PHE A 498 4.72 -16.54 -19.55
N LEU A 499 5.88 -17.05 -19.95
CA LEU A 499 6.29 -18.44 -19.80
C LEU A 499 7.59 -18.53 -19.01
N ASP A 500 7.53 -19.20 -17.86
CA ASP A 500 8.68 -19.35 -16.98
C ASP A 500 8.79 -20.82 -16.52
N LEU A 501 9.72 -21.54 -17.13
CA LEU A 501 10.02 -22.96 -16.89
C LEU A 501 11.40 -23.15 -16.24
N SER A 502 11.98 -22.06 -15.71
CA SER A 502 13.35 -22.05 -15.21
C SER A 502 13.56 -22.95 -13.99
N ASN A 503 14.81 -23.39 -13.77
CA ASN A 503 15.22 -24.22 -12.64
C ASN A 503 14.42 -25.52 -12.54
N ASN A 504 14.52 -26.35 -13.58
CA ASN A 504 13.87 -27.66 -13.69
C ASN A 504 14.86 -28.70 -14.26
N HIS A 505 14.37 -29.86 -14.65
CA HIS A 505 15.12 -30.94 -15.31
C HIS A 505 14.73 -31.13 -16.78
N LEU A 506 14.27 -30.05 -17.44
CA LEU A 506 13.88 -30.11 -18.86
C LEU A 506 15.10 -30.44 -19.74
N SER A 507 14.86 -31.22 -20.78
CA SER A 507 15.86 -31.80 -21.67
C SER A 507 15.40 -31.74 -23.13
N GLY A 508 16.25 -32.15 -24.07
CA GLY A 508 15.96 -32.05 -25.50
C GLY A 508 16.10 -30.62 -26.01
N VAL A 509 15.49 -30.34 -27.17
CA VAL A 509 15.63 -29.05 -27.87
C VAL A 509 14.50 -28.08 -27.52
N VAL A 510 14.74 -26.79 -27.71
CA VAL A 510 13.65 -25.79 -27.72
C VAL A 510 12.83 -25.99 -29.01
N PRO A 511 11.52 -26.31 -28.93
CA PRO A 511 10.71 -26.60 -30.11
C PRO A 511 10.53 -25.35 -30.98
N ASN A 512 10.50 -25.52 -32.31
CA ASN A 512 10.31 -24.39 -33.23
C ASN A 512 8.93 -23.75 -33.05
N GLU A 513 7.94 -24.53 -32.65
CA GLU A 513 6.54 -24.18 -32.48
C GLU A 513 6.33 -23.09 -31.42
N ILE A 514 7.27 -22.90 -30.50
CA ILE A 514 7.20 -21.80 -29.51
C ILE A 514 7.13 -20.42 -30.20
N GLY A 515 7.67 -20.29 -31.43
CA GLY A 515 7.53 -19.10 -32.26
C GLY A 515 6.08 -18.77 -32.68
N ASN A 516 5.12 -19.68 -32.46
CA ASN A 516 3.70 -19.41 -32.71
C ASN A 516 3.03 -18.63 -31.55
N CYS A 517 3.65 -18.55 -30.38
CA CYS A 517 3.14 -17.80 -29.22
C CYS A 517 3.39 -16.29 -29.37
N ARG A 518 2.78 -15.64 -30.37
CA ARG A 518 3.11 -14.25 -30.77
C ARG A 518 2.84 -13.17 -29.72
N GLU A 519 2.09 -13.48 -28.67
CA GLU A 519 1.82 -12.60 -27.53
C GLU A 519 2.92 -12.65 -26.45
N LEU A 520 3.92 -13.51 -26.59
CA LEU A 520 4.93 -13.75 -25.57
C LEU A 520 5.81 -12.52 -25.34
N GLN A 521 5.83 -12.05 -24.10
CA GLN A 521 6.64 -10.94 -23.59
C GLN A 521 7.80 -11.45 -22.72
N MET A 522 7.59 -12.55 -21.99
CA MET A 522 8.64 -13.18 -21.19
C MET A 522 8.76 -14.67 -21.49
N LEU A 523 9.98 -15.08 -21.85
CA LEU A 523 10.39 -16.46 -22.01
C LEU A 523 11.59 -16.73 -21.13
N ASN A 524 11.41 -17.52 -20.07
CA ASN A 524 12.50 -17.94 -19.20
C ASN A 524 12.57 -19.46 -19.12
N LEU A 525 13.67 -20.02 -19.60
CA LEU A 525 13.98 -21.44 -19.62
C LEU A 525 15.31 -21.74 -18.89
N ALA A 526 15.81 -20.78 -18.11
CA ALA A 526 17.13 -20.87 -17.49
C ALA A 526 17.28 -22.05 -16.52
N GLY A 527 18.49 -22.57 -16.33
CA GLY A 527 18.77 -23.59 -15.32
C GLY A 527 18.06 -24.92 -15.63
N ASN A 528 18.25 -25.44 -16.84
CA ASN A 528 17.72 -26.73 -17.30
C ASN A 528 18.86 -27.53 -17.99
N SER A 529 18.52 -28.66 -18.63
CA SER A 529 19.42 -29.49 -19.44
C SER A 529 19.06 -29.43 -20.92
N LEU A 530 18.61 -28.26 -21.42
CA LEU A 530 18.25 -28.08 -22.82
C LEU A 530 19.50 -28.09 -23.72
N VAL A 531 19.37 -28.72 -24.89
CA VAL A 531 20.45 -28.95 -25.86
C VAL A 531 20.04 -28.47 -27.25
N GLY A 532 20.98 -28.53 -28.21
CA GLY A 532 20.74 -28.20 -29.60
C GLY A 532 20.87 -26.70 -29.89
N ASN A 533 20.55 -26.33 -31.13
CA ASN A 533 20.67 -24.95 -31.60
C ASN A 533 19.48 -24.09 -31.16
N LEU A 534 19.72 -22.78 -31.04
CA LEU A 534 18.64 -21.80 -30.91
C LEU A 534 17.74 -21.81 -32.17
N PRO A 535 16.42 -22.04 -32.03
CA PRO A 535 15.52 -22.07 -33.19
C PRO A 535 15.31 -20.66 -33.76
N ILE A 536 15.43 -20.54 -35.09
CA ILE A 536 15.24 -19.28 -35.82
C ILE A 536 13.82 -18.76 -35.64
N SER A 537 12.83 -19.65 -35.47
CA SER A 537 11.43 -19.28 -35.28
C SER A 537 11.19 -18.38 -34.06
N LEU A 538 12.09 -18.32 -33.07
CA LEU A 538 11.96 -17.37 -31.96
C LEU A 538 11.98 -15.91 -32.42
N SER A 539 12.53 -15.59 -33.59
CA SER A 539 12.53 -14.22 -34.13
C SER A 539 11.12 -13.70 -34.47
N SER A 540 10.11 -14.58 -34.56
CA SER A 540 8.72 -14.18 -34.77
C SER A 540 8.07 -13.54 -33.54
N LEU A 541 8.69 -13.66 -32.36
CA LEU A 541 8.16 -13.18 -31.08
C LEU A 541 8.41 -11.68 -30.91
N ALA A 542 7.78 -10.85 -31.76
CA ALA A 542 8.04 -9.41 -31.82
C ALA A 542 7.73 -8.64 -30.52
N LYS A 543 6.91 -9.21 -29.61
CA LYS A 543 6.59 -8.63 -28.30
C LYS A 543 7.53 -9.07 -27.18
N LEU A 544 8.51 -9.93 -27.46
CA LEU A 544 9.39 -10.50 -26.45
C LEU A 544 10.28 -9.40 -25.85
N GLU A 545 10.15 -9.21 -24.55
CA GLU A 545 10.91 -8.23 -23.75
C GLU A 545 12.03 -8.89 -22.95
N VAL A 546 11.76 -10.08 -22.40
CA VAL A 546 12.74 -10.83 -21.60
C VAL A 546 12.91 -12.21 -22.20
N PHE A 547 14.13 -12.52 -22.62
CA PHE A 547 14.52 -13.85 -23.04
C PHE A 547 15.70 -14.35 -22.22
N ASP A 548 15.45 -15.39 -21.41
CA ASP A 548 16.46 -16.05 -20.59
C ASP A 548 16.54 -17.54 -20.91
N LEU A 549 17.72 -17.96 -21.38
CA LEU A 549 18.10 -19.33 -21.69
C LEU A 549 19.39 -19.72 -20.97
N SER A 550 19.78 -18.95 -19.94
CA SER A 550 21.05 -19.14 -19.24
C SER A 550 21.14 -20.50 -18.53
N MET A 551 22.35 -20.96 -18.25
CA MET A 551 22.61 -22.21 -17.52
C MET A 551 21.93 -23.43 -18.17
N ASN A 552 22.25 -23.67 -19.44
CA ASN A 552 21.79 -24.83 -20.22
C ASN A 552 22.99 -25.42 -21.01
N GLN A 553 22.71 -26.34 -21.94
CA GLN A 553 23.69 -26.98 -22.82
C GLN A 553 23.44 -26.62 -24.30
N ILE A 554 22.94 -25.40 -24.55
CA ILE A 554 22.62 -24.91 -25.89
C ILE A 554 23.90 -24.72 -26.68
N ASN A 555 23.90 -25.14 -27.95
CA ASN A 555 25.06 -25.06 -28.84
C ASN A 555 24.71 -24.35 -30.16
N GLY A 556 25.63 -24.38 -31.11
CA GLY A 556 25.47 -23.67 -32.39
C GLY A 556 25.70 -22.17 -32.27
N GLN A 557 25.18 -21.40 -33.22
CA GLN A 557 25.35 -19.96 -33.31
C GLN A 557 24.12 -19.21 -32.81
N ILE A 558 24.30 -17.97 -32.36
CA ILE A 558 23.18 -17.05 -32.12
C ILE A 558 22.59 -16.66 -33.49
N PRO A 559 21.28 -16.87 -33.75
CA PRO A 559 20.68 -16.55 -35.04
C PRO A 559 20.74 -15.06 -35.36
N VAL A 560 21.09 -14.71 -36.60
CA VAL A 560 21.12 -13.30 -37.06
C VAL A 560 19.73 -12.67 -37.01
N ASP A 561 18.68 -13.49 -37.17
CA ASP A 561 17.28 -13.08 -37.13
C ASP A 561 16.83 -12.53 -35.76
N PHE A 562 17.59 -12.76 -34.68
CA PHE A 562 17.27 -12.17 -33.37
C PHE A 562 17.35 -10.64 -33.37
N GLY A 563 18.01 -10.03 -34.36
CA GLY A 563 17.90 -8.59 -34.61
C GLY A 563 16.49 -8.10 -34.97
N GLN A 564 15.51 -9.00 -35.20
CA GLN A 564 14.09 -8.68 -35.39
C GLN A 564 13.32 -8.54 -34.06
N LEU A 565 13.93 -8.91 -32.93
CA LEU A 565 13.32 -8.81 -31.60
C LEU A 565 13.42 -7.37 -31.08
N PHE A 566 12.69 -6.45 -31.70
CA PHE A 566 12.80 -5.01 -31.43
C PHE A 566 12.33 -4.60 -30.02
N SER A 567 11.47 -5.41 -29.38
CA SER A 567 10.95 -5.17 -28.03
C SER A 567 11.87 -5.67 -26.92
N LEU A 568 12.97 -6.36 -27.26
CA LEU A 568 13.80 -7.06 -26.30
C LEU A 568 14.54 -6.08 -25.38
N ASN A 569 14.26 -6.19 -24.08
CA ASN A 569 14.87 -5.43 -22.99
C ASN A 569 16.03 -6.22 -22.34
N ARG A 570 15.88 -7.54 -22.23
CA ARG A 570 16.88 -8.43 -21.60
C ARG A 570 17.12 -9.67 -22.42
N LEU A 571 18.38 -9.92 -22.76
CA LEU A 571 18.83 -11.14 -23.43
C LEU A 571 19.90 -11.82 -22.57
N LEU A 572 19.54 -12.96 -22.00
CA LEU A 572 20.37 -13.73 -21.08
C LEU A 572 20.64 -15.11 -21.67
N LEU A 573 21.84 -15.33 -22.19
CA LEU A 573 22.26 -16.59 -22.82
C LEU A 573 23.50 -17.18 -22.14
N SER A 574 23.81 -16.74 -20.92
CA SER A 574 25.05 -17.09 -20.25
C SER A 574 25.14 -18.55 -19.81
N SER A 575 26.35 -19.07 -19.63
CA SER A 575 26.60 -20.46 -19.22
C SER A 575 25.95 -21.48 -20.16
N ASN A 576 26.34 -21.45 -21.43
CA ASN A 576 25.94 -22.37 -22.48
C ASN A 576 27.18 -22.82 -23.29
N SER A 577 26.96 -23.52 -24.41
CA SER A 577 27.99 -23.90 -25.39
C SER A 577 27.82 -23.17 -26.72
N LEU A 578 27.29 -21.94 -26.70
CA LEU A 578 27.11 -21.12 -27.91
C LEU A 578 28.47 -20.78 -28.53
N SER A 579 28.56 -20.84 -29.85
CA SER A 579 29.79 -20.71 -30.63
C SER A 579 29.60 -19.76 -31.83
N GLY A 580 30.66 -19.54 -32.61
CA GLY A 580 30.62 -18.60 -33.73
C GLY A 580 30.76 -17.14 -33.28
N GLN A 581 30.36 -16.21 -34.14
CA GLN A 581 30.47 -14.77 -33.88
C GLN A 581 29.21 -14.22 -33.22
N ILE A 582 29.36 -13.11 -32.47
CA ILE A 582 28.22 -12.31 -32.04
C ILE A 582 27.59 -11.67 -33.29
N PRO A 583 26.29 -11.87 -33.59
CA PRO A 583 25.67 -11.28 -34.78
C PRO A 583 25.57 -9.76 -34.66
N SER A 584 26.03 -9.02 -35.67
CA SER A 584 25.89 -7.55 -35.71
C SER A 584 24.43 -7.09 -35.72
N ALA A 585 23.52 -7.93 -36.23
CA ALA A 585 22.08 -7.65 -36.24
C ALA A 585 21.48 -7.44 -34.84
N LEU A 586 22.12 -7.93 -33.76
CA LEU A 586 21.69 -7.63 -32.38
C LEU A 586 21.71 -6.13 -32.06
N GLY A 587 22.53 -5.33 -32.77
CA GLY A 587 22.51 -3.86 -32.67
C GLY A 587 21.15 -3.23 -32.98
N ARG A 588 20.27 -3.94 -33.69
CA ARG A 588 18.90 -3.49 -34.01
C ARG A 588 17.93 -3.61 -32.83
N CYS A 589 18.28 -4.36 -31.80
CA CYS A 589 17.50 -4.48 -30.56
C CYS A 589 17.65 -3.21 -29.70
N SER A 590 17.17 -2.08 -30.22
CA SER A 590 17.39 -0.73 -29.66
C SER A 590 16.85 -0.50 -28.24
N ARG A 591 16.00 -1.40 -27.71
CA ARG A 591 15.49 -1.34 -26.33
C ARG A 591 16.28 -2.18 -25.33
N LEU A 592 17.31 -2.90 -25.79
CA LEU A 592 18.04 -3.84 -24.96
C LEU A 592 18.82 -3.10 -23.87
N GLN A 593 18.47 -3.38 -22.62
CA GLN A 593 19.05 -2.79 -21.42
C GLN A 593 20.11 -3.70 -20.77
N LEU A 594 19.95 -5.02 -20.94
CA LEU A 594 20.85 -6.03 -20.40
C LEU A 594 21.15 -7.09 -21.46
N LEU A 595 22.43 -7.24 -21.78
CA LEU A 595 22.94 -8.33 -22.62
C LEU A 595 23.98 -9.16 -21.85
N ASP A 596 23.66 -10.42 -21.56
CA ASP A 596 24.58 -11.37 -20.95
C ASP A 596 24.81 -12.58 -21.87
N LEU A 597 26.00 -12.63 -22.46
CA LEU A 597 26.47 -13.73 -23.32
C LEU A 597 27.64 -14.48 -22.66
N SER A 598 27.84 -14.30 -21.36
CA SER A 598 29.03 -14.80 -20.68
C SER A 598 29.09 -16.33 -20.58
N ARG A 599 30.28 -16.89 -20.38
CA ARG A 599 30.51 -18.34 -20.22
C ARG A 599 29.95 -19.14 -21.41
N ASN A 600 30.47 -18.83 -22.59
CA ASN A 600 30.17 -19.50 -23.85
C ASN A 600 31.47 -19.74 -24.64
N GLN A 601 31.35 -20.17 -25.89
CA GLN A 601 32.46 -20.40 -26.84
C GLN A 601 32.43 -19.37 -27.98
N LEU A 602 31.90 -18.16 -27.74
CA LEU A 602 31.78 -17.11 -28.75
C LEU A 602 33.17 -16.61 -29.15
N SER A 603 33.37 -16.36 -30.44
CA SER A 603 34.66 -16.06 -31.07
C SER A 603 34.54 -14.88 -32.04
N GLY A 604 35.65 -14.43 -32.61
CA GLY A 604 35.68 -13.24 -33.46
C GLY A 604 35.73 -11.95 -32.64
N SER A 605 35.48 -10.81 -33.28
CA SER A 605 35.48 -9.49 -32.66
C SER A 605 34.12 -9.10 -32.11
N ILE A 606 34.07 -8.16 -31.15
CA ILE A 606 32.82 -7.55 -30.71
C ILE A 606 32.29 -6.65 -31.85
N PRO A 607 31.07 -6.88 -32.37
CA PRO A 607 30.48 -6.06 -33.42
C PRO A 607 30.29 -4.62 -32.96
N VAL A 608 30.53 -3.66 -33.86
CA VAL A 608 30.40 -2.24 -33.53
C VAL A 608 28.95 -1.85 -33.24
N GLU A 609 28.01 -2.54 -33.88
CA GLU A 609 26.57 -2.33 -33.80
C GLU A 609 26.02 -2.62 -32.39
N ILE A 610 26.70 -3.43 -31.57
CA ILE A 610 26.33 -3.62 -30.15
C ILE A 610 26.44 -2.31 -29.38
N PHE A 611 27.37 -1.44 -29.75
CA PHE A 611 27.55 -0.14 -29.10
C PHE A 611 26.58 0.93 -29.60
N GLU A 612 25.82 0.65 -30.65
CA GLU A 612 24.72 1.52 -31.12
C GLU A 612 23.45 1.37 -30.27
N ILE A 613 23.42 0.37 -29.38
CA ILE A 613 22.31 0.14 -28.45
C ILE A 613 22.44 1.06 -27.23
N GLU A 614 22.10 2.34 -27.39
CA GLU A 614 22.18 3.34 -26.31
C GLU A 614 21.30 3.02 -25.08
N ALA A 615 20.33 2.11 -25.24
CA ALA A 615 19.50 1.61 -24.14
C ALA A 615 20.24 0.67 -23.17
N LEU A 616 21.44 0.18 -23.51
CA LEU A 616 22.25 -0.68 -22.63
C LEU A 616 22.73 0.11 -21.40
N GLU A 617 21.89 0.11 -20.37
CA GLU A 617 22.13 0.81 -19.11
C GLU A 617 22.51 -0.15 -17.97
N ILE A 618 21.98 -1.38 -17.98
CA ILE A 618 22.10 -2.28 -16.83
C ILE A 618 23.43 -3.03 -16.87
N ALA A 619 23.63 -3.87 -17.89
CA ALA A 619 24.86 -4.64 -18.01
C ALA A 619 25.12 -5.11 -19.44
N LEU A 620 26.41 -5.09 -19.81
CA LEU A 620 26.96 -5.80 -20.95
C LEU A 620 28.00 -6.79 -20.43
N ASN A 621 27.66 -8.08 -20.44
CA ASN A 621 28.53 -9.13 -19.95
C ASN A 621 28.88 -10.09 -21.10
N LEU A 622 30.13 -10.02 -21.54
CA LEU A 622 30.71 -10.86 -22.59
C LEU A 622 31.82 -11.77 -22.04
N SER A 623 31.94 -11.87 -20.72
CA SER A 623 33.04 -12.57 -20.06
C SER A 623 33.07 -14.07 -20.36
N TRP A 624 34.22 -14.72 -20.16
CA TRP A 624 34.40 -16.16 -20.36
C TRP A 624 33.97 -16.62 -21.77
N ASN A 625 34.61 -16.05 -22.77
CA ASN A 625 34.43 -16.39 -24.19
C ASN A 625 35.81 -16.46 -24.88
N LEU A 626 35.81 -16.62 -26.20
CA LEU A 626 37.00 -16.66 -27.07
C LEU A 626 37.08 -15.40 -27.95
N LEU A 627 36.56 -14.26 -27.46
CA LEU A 627 36.52 -13.01 -28.24
C LEU A 627 37.94 -12.47 -28.45
N THR A 628 38.18 -11.91 -29.63
CA THR A 628 39.48 -11.42 -30.11
C THR A 628 39.34 -9.99 -30.66
N GLY A 629 40.46 -9.38 -31.05
CA GLY A 629 40.45 -8.02 -31.61
C GLY A 629 40.51 -6.94 -30.52
N ARG A 630 40.14 -5.71 -30.87
CA ARG A 630 40.18 -4.55 -29.98
C ARG A 630 38.76 -4.16 -29.56
N ILE A 631 38.61 -3.45 -28.45
CA ILE A 631 37.34 -2.81 -28.10
C ILE A 631 37.09 -1.67 -29.10
N PRO A 632 35.99 -1.71 -29.88
CA PRO A 632 35.66 -0.63 -30.81
C PRO A 632 35.49 0.71 -30.09
N PRO A 633 36.05 1.82 -30.60
CA PRO A 633 35.91 3.15 -29.99
C PRO A 633 34.47 3.61 -29.83
N GLN A 634 33.52 3.06 -30.57
CA GLN A 634 32.09 3.34 -30.49
C GLN A 634 31.50 2.96 -29.12
N ILE A 635 32.19 2.16 -28.31
CA ILE A 635 31.77 1.87 -26.93
C ILE A 635 31.46 3.11 -26.12
N VAL A 636 32.07 4.27 -26.44
CA VAL A 636 31.78 5.58 -25.85
C VAL A 636 30.31 5.99 -25.92
N ALA A 637 29.54 5.44 -26.87
CA ALA A 637 28.11 5.69 -27.02
C ALA A 637 27.27 5.04 -25.90
N LEU A 638 27.78 4.00 -25.24
CA LEU A 638 27.13 3.34 -24.10
C LEU A 638 27.30 4.14 -22.80
N ASN A 639 27.08 5.45 -22.85
CA ASN A 639 27.35 6.36 -21.75
C ASN A 639 26.44 6.14 -20.52
N LYS A 640 25.33 5.40 -20.65
CA LYS A 640 24.43 5.00 -19.55
C LYS A 640 24.81 3.67 -18.89
N LEU A 641 25.77 2.93 -19.44
CA LEU A 641 26.09 1.58 -19.01
C LEU A 641 26.66 1.55 -17.58
N SER A 642 26.04 0.76 -16.70
CA SER A 642 26.45 0.59 -15.30
C SER A 642 27.48 -0.53 -15.11
N VAL A 643 27.31 -1.67 -15.77
CA VAL A 643 28.19 -2.85 -15.62
C VAL A 643 28.74 -3.29 -16.97
N LEU A 644 30.07 -3.38 -17.06
CA LEU A 644 30.78 -3.93 -18.22
C LEU A 644 31.74 -5.03 -17.76
N ASP A 645 31.47 -6.27 -18.17
CA ASP A 645 32.38 -7.39 -17.94
C ASP A 645 32.82 -8.02 -19.27
N LEU A 646 34.10 -7.85 -19.57
CA LEU A 646 34.80 -8.39 -20.74
C LEU A 646 35.85 -9.43 -20.35
N SER A 647 35.90 -9.84 -19.08
CA SER A 647 36.97 -10.67 -18.55
C SER A 647 37.04 -12.06 -19.16
N HIS A 648 38.20 -12.73 -19.07
CA HIS A 648 38.40 -14.08 -19.60
C HIS A 648 38.06 -14.17 -21.10
N ASN A 649 38.75 -13.35 -21.89
CA ASN A 649 38.68 -13.34 -23.35
C ASN A 649 40.12 -13.19 -23.92
N ASN A 650 40.25 -13.03 -25.23
CA ASN A 650 41.52 -12.77 -25.91
C ASN A 650 41.53 -11.38 -26.59
N LEU A 651 40.87 -10.39 -25.96
CA LEU A 651 40.81 -9.01 -26.45
C LEU A 651 42.13 -8.29 -26.18
N GLY A 652 42.54 -7.40 -27.10
CA GLY A 652 43.77 -6.62 -26.98
C GLY A 652 43.59 -5.15 -27.38
N GLY A 653 44.69 -4.43 -27.51
CA GLY A 653 44.66 -2.97 -27.75
C GLY A 653 44.60 -2.16 -26.46
N ASP A 654 44.40 -0.84 -26.59
CA ASP A 654 44.30 0.08 -25.46
C ASP A 654 42.86 0.21 -24.93
N LEU A 655 42.74 0.89 -23.78
CA LEU A 655 41.49 1.05 -23.03
C LEU A 655 41.01 2.51 -23.02
N MET A 656 41.59 3.38 -23.85
CA MET A 656 41.32 4.82 -23.78
C MET A 656 39.84 5.13 -24.02
N SER A 657 39.18 4.38 -24.89
CA SER A 657 37.75 4.52 -25.20
C SER A 657 36.82 4.23 -24.01
N LEU A 658 37.30 3.55 -22.95
CA LEU A 658 36.48 3.31 -21.75
C LEU A 658 36.45 4.52 -20.80
N SER A 659 37.42 5.44 -20.92
CA SER A 659 37.57 6.57 -19.99
C SER A 659 36.40 7.57 -20.03
N SER A 660 35.60 7.58 -21.09
CA SER A 660 34.44 8.46 -21.24
C SER A 660 33.14 7.86 -20.70
N LEU A 661 33.15 6.61 -20.21
CA LEU A 661 31.98 5.94 -19.64
C LEU A 661 31.77 6.35 -18.19
N VAL A 662 31.28 7.57 -17.98
CA VAL A 662 31.19 8.20 -16.65
C VAL A 662 30.19 7.52 -15.71
N ASN A 663 29.19 6.80 -16.24
CA ASN A 663 28.18 6.10 -15.45
C ASN A 663 28.56 4.64 -15.15
N LEU A 664 29.76 4.20 -15.56
CA LEU A 664 30.22 2.85 -15.34
C LEU A 664 30.60 2.64 -13.87
N VAL A 665 29.83 1.80 -13.18
CA VAL A 665 30.01 1.45 -11.77
C VAL A 665 30.97 0.27 -11.63
N SER A 666 30.82 -0.74 -12.50
CA SER A 666 31.62 -1.96 -12.47
C SER A 666 32.27 -2.22 -13.82
N LEU A 667 33.60 -2.38 -13.79
CA LEU A 667 34.41 -2.73 -14.95
C LEU A 667 35.28 -3.93 -14.63
N ASN A 668 35.12 -5.01 -15.39
CA ASN A 668 36.01 -6.16 -15.32
C ASN A 668 36.58 -6.48 -16.70
N ILE A 669 37.89 -6.30 -16.84
CA ILE A 669 38.66 -6.53 -18.08
C ILE A 669 39.79 -7.54 -17.87
N SER A 670 39.81 -8.20 -16.71
CA SER A 670 40.86 -9.14 -16.33
C SER A 670 40.96 -10.33 -17.29
N TYR A 671 42.11 -11.00 -17.33
CA TYR A 671 42.33 -12.17 -18.20
C TYR A 671 42.03 -11.89 -19.68
N ASN A 672 42.67 -10.85 -20.20
CA ASN A 672 42.70 -10.45 -21.61
C ASN A 672 44.13 -10.07 -22.00
N ASN A 673 44.34 -9.71 -23.28
CA ASN A 673 45.62 -9.32 -23.85
C ASN A 673 45.72 -7.78 -24.08
N PHE A 674 45.06 -6.98 -23.23
CA PHE A 674 45.09 -5.52 -23.31
C PHE A 674 46.49 -4.95 -23.03
N THR A 675 46.82 -3.83 -23.67
CA THR A 675 48.13 -3.16 -23.58
C THR A 675 47.96 -1.66 -23.37
N GLY A 676 48.67 -1.03 -22.43
CA GLY A 676 48.59 0.42 -22.18
C GLY A 676 49.26 0.87 -20.86
N ILE A 677 49.47 2.18 -20.70
CA ILE A 677 50.04 2.80 -19.49
C ILE A 677 48.97 2.78 -18.39
N GLY A 678 49.12 1.90 -17.41
CA GLY A 678 48.18 1.75 -16.28
C GLY A 678 47.74 0.31 -16.01
N LEU A 679 47.97 -0.62 -16.94
CA LEU A 679 47.84 -2.04 -16.64
C LEU A 679 49.04 -2.48 -15.79
N PRO A 680 48.84 -3.20 -14.67
CA PRO A 680 49.95 -3.72 -13.90
C PRO A 680 50.70 -4.71 -14.78
N ARG A 681 51.82 -4.26 -15.36
CA ARG A 681 52.85 -5.12 -15.93
C ARG A 681 53.11 -6.21 -14.90
N GLU A 682 53.03 -7.47 -15.32
CA GLU A 682 53.48 -8.61 -14.55
C GLU A 682 54.92 -8.40 -14.07
N ARG A 683 55.07 -7.81 -12.89
CA ARG A 683 56.31 -7.72 -12.13
C ARG A 683 55.96 -7.70 -10.65
N ARG A 684 55.40 -8.81 -10.15
CA ARG A 684 55.37 -9.10 -8.69
C ARG A 684 55.08 -10.58 -8.35
N SER A 685 55.76 -11.53 -9.00
CA SER A 685 55.64 -12.97 -8.70
C SER A 685 56.76 -13.55 -7.81
N TRP A 686 57.27 -12.76 -6.85
CA TRP A 686 58.20 -13.28 -5.83
C TRP A 686 57.87 -12.79 -4.42
N ARG A 687 57.51 -11.51 -4.27
CA ARG A 687 57.19 -10.94 -2.94
C ARG A 687 55.85 -11.42 -2.37
N LEU A 688 54.84 -11.64 -3.22
CA LEU A 688 53.53 -12.16 -2.78
C LEU A 688 53.60 -13.66 -2.46
N LYS A 689 54.40 -14.43 -3.23
CA LYS A 689 54.66 -15.84 -2.93
C LYS A 689 55.46 -16.01 -1.63
N LEU A 690 56.44 -15.14 -1.37
CA LEU A 690 57.17 -15.10 -0.10
C LEU A 690 56.27 -14.67 1.07
N ALA A 691 55.38 -13.68 0.85
CA ALA A 691 54.42 -13.25 1.87
C ALA A 691 53.40 -14.35 2.21
N ILE A 692 52.83 -15.00 1.20
CA ILE A 692 51.88 -16.12 1.37
C ILE A 692 52.60 -17.33 2.00
N ALA A 693 53.81 -17.68 1.56
CA ALA A 693 54.60 -18.74 2.18
C ALA A 693 54.95 -18.42 3.64
N SER A 694 55.29 -17.16 3.96
CA SER A 694 55.53 -16.73 5.33
C SER A 694 54.26 -16.75 6.19
N LEU A 695 53.11 -16.39 5.61
CA LEU A 695 51.81 -16.40 6.30
C LEU A 695 51.35 -17.83 6.58
N ILE A 696 51.56 -18.75 5.63
CA ILE A 696 51.31 -20.19 5.78
C ILE A 696 52.26 -20.77 6.84
N LEU A 697 53.54 -20.39 6.84
CA LEU A 697 54.50 -20.85 7.85
C LEU A 697 54.10 -20.38 9.26
N VAL A 698 53.66 -19.13 9.39
CA VAL A 698 53.21 -18.55 10.66
C VAL A 698 51.90 -19.19 11.13
N THR A 699 50.95 -19.44 10.24
CA THR A 699 49.69 -20.13 10.60
C THR A 699 49.91 -21.59 10.98
N VAL A 700 50.80 -22.30 10.28
CA VAL A 700 51.20 -23.67 10.65
C VAL A 700 51.96 -23.66 11.99
N ALA A 701 52.85 -22.70 12.23
CA ALA A 701 53.53 -22.56 13.51
C ALA A 701 52.56 -22.26 14.67
N LEU A 702 51.58 -21.37 14.46
CA LEU A 702 50.54 -21.06 15.45
C LEU A 702 49.60 -22.26 15.69
N ALA A 703 49.28 -23.04 14.65
CA ALA A 703 48.49 -24.26 14.78
C ALA A 703 49.26 -25.34 15.55
N VAL A 704 50.56 -25.51 15.28
CA VAL A 704 51.44 -26.44 16.01
C VAL A 704 51.60 -25.98 17.47
N LEU A 705 51.78 -24.70 17.73
CA LEU A 705 51.81 -24.14 19.09
C LEU A 705 50.47 -24.31 19.81
N GLY A 706 49.35 -24.14 19.10
CA GLY A 706 48.00 -24.38 19.62
C GLY A 706 47.78 -25.85 19.97
N VAL A 707 48.23 -26.78 19.12
CA VAL A 707 48.16 -28.22 19.39
C VAL A 707 49.09 -28.60 20.56
N LEU A 708 50.30 -28.05 20.63
CA LEU A 708 51.22 -28.26 21.75
C LEU A 708 50.69 -27.67 23.07
N ALA A 709 50.00 -26.53 23.03
CA ALA A 709 49.32 -25.93 24.18
C ALA A 709 48.14 -26.80 24.63
N VAL A 710 47.32 -27.30 23.70
CA VAL A 710 46.21 -28.22 23.99
C VAL A 710 46.72 -29.56 24.54
N LEU A 711 47.86 -30.06 24.05
CA LEU A 711 48.50 -31.27 24.57
C LEU A 711 49.14 -31.06 25.96
N ARG A 712 49.68 -29.86 26.25
CA ARG A 712 50.12 -29.49 27.61
C ARG A 712 48.93 -29.36 28.57
N VAL A 713 47.83 -28.73 28.15
CA VAL A 713 46.60 -28.58 28.95
C VAL A 713 45.94 -29.94 29.20
N ARG A 714 45.91 -30.84 28.21
CA ARG A 714 45.42 -32.22 28.38
C ARG A 714 46.33 -33.11 29.23
N LYS A 715 47.62 -32.79 29.33
CA LYS A 715 48.58 -33.48 30.21
C LYS A 715 48.58 -32.91 31.64
N MET A 716 48.08 -31.70 31.85
CA MET A 716 47.91 -31.07 33.17
C MET A 716 46.53 -31.31 33.80
N ASN A 717 45.48 -31.64 33.02
CA ASN A 717 44.13 -31.91 33.55
C ASN A 717 43.86 -33.39 33.89
N LYS A 718 44.88 -34.14 34.30
CA LYS A 718 44.71 -35.50 34.82
C LYS A 718 45.36 -35.66 36.19
N GLU A 719 45.07 -34.72 37.08
CA GLU A 719 45.27 -34.78 38.52
C GLU A 719 44.56 -33.56 39.11
N ASP A 720 43.26 -33.69 39.35
CA ASP A 720 42.68 -33.45 40.66
C ASP A 720 41.14 -33.39 40.59
N LYS A 721 40.58 -34.04 41.59
CA LYS A 721 39.19 -34.35 41.81
C LYS A 721 38.70 -33.52 43.01
N ASP A 722 37.40 -33.26 42.98
CA ASP A 722 36.51 -33.10 44.12
C ASP A 722 36.43 -31.74 44.86
N SER A 723 35.16 -31.36 45.09
CA SER A 723 34.57 -30.63 46.22
C SER A 723 34.09 -29.19 46.00
N GLU A 724 32.77 -29.05 46.26
CA GLU A 724 32.05 -27.91 46.87
C GLU A 724 32.03 -26.56 46.13
N SER A 725 31.11 -25.62 46.32
CA SER A 725 29.71 -25.48 46.75
C SER A 725 29.44 -23.96 46.64
N GLY A 726 28.17 -23.52 46.52
CA GLY A 726 27.63 -22.15 46.66
C GLY A 726 28.51 -20.89 46.49
N GLU A 727 28.08 -19.93 45.66
CA GLU A 727 27.53 -18.66 46.17
C GLU A 727 27.04 -17.69 45.08
N LEU A 728 26.03 -16.91 45.50
CA LEU A 728 25.40 -15.78 44.83
C LEU A 728 26.40 -14.70 44.40
N GLY A 729 26.26 -14.20 43.18
CA GLY A 729 26.87 -12.94 42.75
C GLY A 729 26.15 -12.39 41.53
N GLY A 730 25.38 -11.31 41.71
CA GLY A 730 24.60 -10.68 40.65
C GLY A 730 25.46 -10.26 39.46
N GLU A 731 25.15 -10.79 38.28
CA GLU A 731 25.75 -10.36 37.03
C GLU A 731 25.29 -8.93 36.70
N SER A 732 26.18 -7.97 36.90
CA SER A 732 26.21 -6.73 36.15
C SER A 732 26.08 -7.06 34.65
N SER A 733 25.06 -6.49 34.01
CA SER A 733 24.77 -6.71 32.59
C SER A 733 25.90 -6.15 31.73
N SER A 734 26.88 -6.98 31.36
CA SER A 734 27.98 -6.58 30.49
C SER A 734 27.43 -6.17 29.12
N TRP A 735 27.37 -4.87 28.85
CA TRP A 735 26.96 -4.34 27.54
C TRP A 735 27.97 -4.77 26.47
N LYS A 736 27.47 -5.31 25.36
CA LYS A 736 28.26 -5.55 24.15
C LYS A 736 28.13 -4.34 23.23
N PHE A 737 29.24 -3.91 22.66
CA PHE A 737 29.31 -2.70 21.83
C PHE A 737 30.07 -2.95 20.54
N THR A 738 29.49 -2.51 19.43
CA THR A 738 30.14 -2.56 18.11
C THR A 738 30.13 -1.14 17.51
N PRO A 739 31.24 -0.40 17.59
CA PRO A 739 31.39 0.88 16.93
C PRO A 739 31.70 0.68 15.44
N PHE A 740 31.03 1.41 14.55
CA PHE A 740 31.35 1.41 13.11
C PHE A 740 32.21 2.62 12.70
N GLN A 741 32.51 3.51 13.65
CA GLN A 741 33.37 4.69 13.52
C GLN A 741 34.09 4.97 14.84
N LYS A 742 35.07 5.89 14.83
CA LYS A 742 35.73 6.34 16.07
C LYS A 742 34.75 7.19 16.87
N LEU A 743 34.26 6.65 17.99
CA LEU A 743 33.30 7.32 18.87
C LEU A 743 34.02 7.83 20.13
N SER A 744 33.54 8.96 20.66
CA SER A 744 34.11 9.63 21.83
C SER A 744 33.08 9.82 22.96
N PHE A 745 32.32 8.76 23.27
CA PHE A 745 31.34 8.74 24.36
C PHE A 745 31.24 7.33 24.98
N SER A 746 30.76 7.24 26.23
CA SER A 746 30.56 5.96 26.94
C SER A 746 29.11 5.47 26.84
N ILE A 747 28.88 4.17 27.04
CA ILE A 747 27.52 3.60 27.03
C ILE A 747 26.70 4.09 28.21
N ASP A 748 27.31 4.28 29.37
CA ASP A 748 26.63 4.79 30.56
C ASP A 748 26.00 6.16 30.28
N GLN A 749 26.70 7.00 29.51
CA GLN A 749 26.21 8.29 29.08
C GLN A 749 24.97 8.17 28.18
N ILE A 750 24.97 7.22 27.23
CA ILE A 750 23.81 6.93 26.37
C ILE A 750 22.62 6.45 27.20
N THR A 751 22.84 5.53 28.15
CA THR A 751 21.75 4.98 28.97
C THR A 751 21.07 6.03 29.85
N ARG A 752 21.80 7.07 30.31
CA ARG A 752 21.23 8.21 31.04
C ARG A 752 20.31 9.07 30.17
N CYS A 753 20.50 9.08 28.85
CA CYS A 753 19.66 9.84 27.92
C CYS A 753 18.34 9.14 27.56
N LEU A 754 18.16 7.85 27.89
CA LEU A 754 16.97 7.05 27.53
C LEU A 754 15.77 7.29 28.46
N VAL A 755 15.40 8.56 28.65
CA VAL A 755 14.25 9.00 29.44
C VAL A 755 13.15 9.54 28.55
N GLU A 756 11.88 9.48 28.99
CA GLU A 756 10.73 9.92 28.18
C GLU A 756 10.83 11.37 27.68
N ALA A 757 11.42 12.26 28.48
CA ALA A 757 11.65 13.66 28.09
C ALA A 757 12.54 13.83 26.85
N ASN A 758 13.35 12.82 26.51
CA ASN A 758 14.23 12.83 25.34
C ASN A 758 13.65 12.02 24.17
N ALA A 759 12.45 11.43 24.29
CA ALA A 759 11.83 10.68 23.21
C ALA A 759 11.39 11.61 22.07
N ILE A 760 11.87 11.35 20.87
CA ILE A 760 11.58 12.15 19.66
C ILE A 760 10.75 11.38 18.63
N GLY A 761 10.51 10.09 18.82
CA GLY A 761 9.64 9.28 17.97
C GLY A 761 9.36 7.91 18.55
N LYS A 762 8.17 7.36 18.29
CA LYS A 762 7.77 6.01 18.72
C LYS A 762 7.11 5.30 17.54
N GLY A 763 7.58 4.11 17.21
CA GLY A 763 7.10 3.32 16.07
C GLY A 763 7.10 1.82 16.34
N CYS A 764 6.78 1.04 15.30
CA CYS A 764 6.61 -0.42 15.40
C CYS A 764 7.87 -1.16 15.85
N SER A 765 9.06 -0.61 15.56
CA SER A 765 10.34 -1.22 15.91
C SER A 765 10.91 -0.77 17.26
N GLY A 766 10.42 0.34 17.83
CA GLY A 766 10.95 0.86 19.10
C GLY A 766 10.68 2.35 19.34
N ILE A 767 11.44 2.94 20.27
CA ILE A 767 11.43 4.37 20.61
C ILE A 767 12.77 4.98 20.22
N VAL A 768 12.75 6.15 19.60
CA VAL A 768 13.93 6.96 19.25
C VAL A 768 14.09 8.09 20.26
N TYR A 769 15.27 8.21 20.83
CA TYR A 769 15.64 9.23 21.81
C TYR A 769 16.69 10.17 21.21
N ARG A 770 16.60 11.45 21.57
CA ARG A 770 17.64 12.45 21.32
C ARG A 770 18.64 12.44 22.48
N ALA A 771 19.87 12.01 22.23
CA ALA A 771 20.92 11.95 23.24
C ALA A 771 21.92 13.09 23.07
N HIS A 772 22.07 13.91 24.11
CA HIS A 772 23.09 14.96 24.20
C HIS A 772 24.35 14.39 24.82
N LEU A 773 25.48 14.56 24.13
CA LEU A 773 26.76 14.05 24.57
C LEU A 773 27.59 15.14 25.28
N GLU A 774 28.44 14.74 26.23
CA GLU A 774 29.32 15.60 27.02
C GLU A 774 30.34 16.35 26.16
N ASN A 775 30.67 15.80 24.98
CA ASN A 775 31.52 16.45 23.98
C ASN A 775 30.76 17.51 23.14
N GLY A 776 29.47 17.72 23.39
CA GLY A 776 28.61 18.68 22.68
C GLY A 776 27.87 18.10 21.47
N ASP A 777 28.13 16.86 21.08
CA ASP A 777 27.46 16.21 19.96
C ASP A 777 26.05 15.77 20.33
N ILE A 778 25.16 15.71 19.33
CA ILE A 778 23.79 15.22 19.49
C ILE A 778 23.60 14.03 18.56
N ILE A 779 23.14 12.92 19.12
CA ILE A 779 22.87 11.69 18.35
C ILE A 779 21.44 11.20 18.55
N ALA A 780 20.95 10.41 17.60
CA ALA A 780 19.68 9.70 17.71
C ALA A 780 19.94 8.26 18.17
N VAL A 781 19.20 7.81 19.20
CA VAL A 781 19.33 6.46 19.78
C VAL A 781 18.00 5.75 19.70
N LYS A 782 17.92 4.71 18.87
CA LYS A 782 16.73 3.87 18.71
C LYS A 782 16.83 2.67 19.67
N LYS A 783 15.93 2.61 20.66
CA LYS A 783 15.76 1.48 21.57
C LYS A 783 14.68 0.56 21.02
N LEU A 784 15.06 -0.66 20.69
CA LEU A 784 14.13 -1.67 20.17
C LEU A 784 13.32 -2.32 21.29
N TRP A 785 12.12 -2.80 20.97
CA TRP A 785 11.28 -3.54 21.92
C TRP A 785 11.96 -4.83 22.41
N PRO A 786 11.78 -5.25 23.69
CA PRO A 786 12.39 -6.47 24.23
C PRO A 786 11.93 -7.74 23.49
N THR A 787 12.88 -8.63 23.19
CA THR A 787 12.60 -9.93 22.55
C THR A 787 12.13 -10.95 23.60
N THR A 788 10.93 -10.79 24.13
CA THR A 788 10.26 -11.82 24.98
C THR A 788 9.03 -12.44 24.30
N VAL A 789 8.90 -12.24 22.99
CA VAL A 789 7.93 -12.93 22.14
C VAL A 789 8.76 -13.59 21.03
N LEU A 790 8.64 -14.91 20.87
CA LEU A 790 9.37 -15.79 19.94
C LEU A 790 10.72 -16.37 20.44
N ASN A 791 10.64 -17.28 21.41
CA ASN A 791 11.66 -18.33 21.59
C ASN A 791 11.34 -19.51 20.66
N ASP A 792 11.44 -19.30 19.34
CA ASP A 792 11.52 -20.41 18.40
C ASP A 792 12.56 -20.10 17.31
N PRO A 793 13.72 -20.79 17.31
CA PRO A 793 14.73 -20.67 16.26
C PRO A 793 14.24 -21.13 14.87
N SER A 794 13.03 -21.71 14.78
CA SER A 794 12.38 -22.12 13.54
C SER A 794 11.36 -21.11 12.99
N SER A 795 11.12 -19.99 13.67
CA SER A 795 10.33 -18.89 13.12
C SER A 795 11.23 -17.99 12.26
N GLY A 796 11.03 -18.00 10.94
CA GLY A 796 11.75 -17.16 9.97
C GLY A 796 11.45 -15.65 10.07
N VAL A 797 11.05 -15.15 11.25
CA VAL A 797 10.82 -13.73 11.50
C VAL A 797 12.17 -13.03 11.54
N ARG A 798 12.43 -12.19 10.53
CA ARG A 798 13.71 -11.46 10.39
C ARG A 798 13.93 -10.56 11.60
N ASP A 799 15.04 -10.76 12.30
CA ASP A 799 15.47 -9.87 13.38
C ASP A 799 15.86 -8.51 12.79
N SER A 800 14.98 -7.52 12.95
CA SER A 800 15.18 -6.14 12.50
C SER A 800 16.48 -5.53 13.00
N PHE A 801 16.91 -5.88 14.23
CA PHE A 801 18.20 -5.46 14.77
C PHE A 801 19.37 -5.97 13.94
N SER A 802 19.38 -7.27 13.65
CA SER A 802 20.46 -7.91 12.88
C SER A 802 20.52 -7.40 11.43
N THR A 803 19.36 -7.14 10.83
CA THR A 803 19.24 -6.64 9.45
C THR A 803 19.78 -5.22 9.35
N GLU A 804 19.37 -4.34 10.26
CA GLU A 804 19.78 -2.94 10.28
C GLU A 804 21.29 -2.81 10.57
N VAL A 805 21.82 -3.56 11.54
CA VAL A 805 23.27 -3.59 11.84
C VAL A 805 24.09 -4.11 10.65
N ARG A 806 23.64 -5.19 10.00
CA ARG A 806 24.36 -5.79 8.86
C ARG A 806 24.35 -4.86 7.65
N THR A 807 23.21 -4.23 7.36
CA THR A 807 23.03 -3.40 6.17
C THR A 807 23.73 -2.05 6.33
N LEU A 808 23.46 -1.32 7.42
CA LEU A 808 24.04 0.00 7.64
C LEU A 808 25.50 -0.05 8.06
N GLY A 809 25.95 -1.16 8.67
CA GLY A 809 27.35 -1.38 9.01
C GLY A 809 28.27 -1.47 7.78
N SER A 810 27.74 -1.81 6.60
CA SER A 810 28.51 -2.03 5.36
C SER A 810 28.41 -0.91 4.32
N ILE A 811 27.61 0.14 4.56
CA ILE A 811 27.34 1.18 3.56
C ILE A 811 27.62 2.59 4.08
N ARG A 812 28.00 3.49 3.17
CA ARG A 812 28.22 4.92 3.46
C ARG A 812 27.91 5.75 2.23
N HIS A 813 26.93 6.65 2.34
CA HIS A 813 26.55 7.57 1.28
C HIS A 813 26.05 8.89 1.86
N LYS A 814 26.26 10.01 1.15
CA LYS A 814 25.89 11.36 1.60
C LYS A 814 24.39 11.56 1.86
N ASN A 815 23.53 10.74 1.25
CA ASN A 815 22.06 10.78 1.38
C ASN A 815 21.48 9.57 2.13
N ILE A 816 22.30 8.88 2.95
CA ILE A 816 21.85 7.79 3.84
C ILE A 816 22.22 8.17 5.25
N VAL A 817 21.31 7.92 6.20
CA VAL A 817 21.56 8.22 7.60
C VAL A 817 22.84 7.52 8.08
N LYS A 818 23.73 8.29 8.71
CA LYS A 818 25.01 7.77 9.13
C LYS A 818 24.84 6.91 10.38
N PHE A 819 25.23 5.65 10.27
CA PHE A 819 25.21 4.70 11.38
C PHE A 819 26.51 4.77 12.19
N LEU A 820 26.38 5.00 13.49
CA LEU A 820 27.50 5.22 14.42
C LEU A 820 27.93 3.91 15.10
N GLY A 821 26.96 3.12 15.55
CA GLY A 821 27.21 1.95 16.38
C GLY A 821 25.94 1.26 16.84
N CYS A 822 26.10 0.06 17.39
CA CYS A 822 25.05 -0.60 18.16
C CYS A 822 25.58 -1.11 19.50
N CYS A 823 24.72 -1.12 20.52
CA CYS A 823 25.00 -1.81 21.78
C CYS A 823 23.81 -2.63 22.24
N TRP A 824 24.09 -3.76 22.90
CA TRP A 824 23.05 -4.64 23.40
C TRP A 824 23.48 -5.40 24.64
N ASN A 825 22.49 -5.82 25.43
CA ASN A 825 22.64 -6.76 26.53
C ASN A 825 21.50 -7.80 26.47
N LYS A 826 21.29 -8.57 27.55
CA LYS A 826 20.25 -9.62 27.59
C LYS A 826 18.82 -9.08 27.43
N SER A 827 18.55 -7.82 27.73
CA SER A 827 17.19 -7.24 27.76
C SER A 827 16.96 -6.05 26.82
N THR A 828 18.03 -5.40 26.34
CA THR A 828 17.97 -4.14 25.60
C THR A 828 18.87 -4.16 24.37
N ARG A 829 18.36 -3.64 23.25
CA ARG A 829 19.09 -3.47 21.98
C ARG A 829 18.96 -2.02 21.52
N LEU A 830 20.10 -1.37 21.25
CA LEU A 830 20.18 0.04 20.89
C LEU A 830 20.93 0.22 19.56
N LEU A 831 20.43 1.10 18.71
CA LEU A 831 21.03 1.54 17.45
C LEU A 831 21.29 3.04 17.50
N MET A 832 22.48 3.49 17.09
CA MET A 832 22.93 4.88 17.20
C MET A 832 23.22 5.50 15.83
N TYR A 833 22.71 6.71 15.60
CA TYR A 833 22.79 7.44 14.33
C TYR A 833 23.11 8.92 14.53
N ASP A 834 23.56 9.59 13.49
CA ASP A 834 23.57 11.06 13.46
C ASP A 834 22.13 11.60 13.64
N TYR A 835 22.00 12.65 14.44
CA TYR A 835 20.71 13.31 14.68
C TYR A 835 20.36 14.27 13.53
N MET A 836 19.14 14.14 13.01
CA MET A 836 18.60 15.00 11.95
C MET A 836 17.64 16.04 12.55
N PRO A 837 17.98 17.34 12.55
CA PRO A 837 17.26 18.35 13.34
C PRO A 837 15.92 18.78 12.74
N ASN A 838 15.74 18.67 11.43
CA ASN A 838 14.48 19.03 10.77
C ASN A 838 13.47 17.87 10.74
N GLY A 839 13.77 16.75 11.42
CA GLY A 839 12.86 15.62 11.54
C GLY A 839 12.68 14.85 10.22
N SER A 840 11.48 14.30 10.01
CA SER A 840 11.14 13.56 8.80
C SER A 840 10.51 14.47 7.74
N LEU A 841 10.67 14.13 6.46
CA LEU A 841 10.02 14.83 5.36
C LEU A 841 8.49 14.82 5.51
N GLY A 842 7.92 13.74 6.02
CA GLY A 842 6.48 13.67 6.30
C GLY A 842 6.03 14.73 7.31
N SER A 843 6.79 14.94 8.38
CA SER A 843 6.53 16.01 9.34
C SER A 843 6.70 17.40 8.69
N VAL A 844 7.72 17.61 7.84
CA VAL A 844 7.89 18.88 7.13
C VAL A 844 6.75 19.17 6.15
N LEU A 845 6.20 18.13 5.50
CA LEU A 845 5.10 18.27 4.54
C LEU A 845 3.71 18.40 5.18
N HIS A 846 3.49 17.78 6.34
CA HIS A 846 2.15 17.58 6.90
C HIS A 846 1.95 18.16 8.32
N GLU A 847 3.02 18.39 9.09
CA GLU A 847 2.93 19.05 10.39
C GLU A 847 3.15 20.55 10.22
N LYS A 848 2.24 21.36 10.80
CA LYS A 848 2.23 22.83 10.69
C LYS A 848 3.44 23.48 11.39
N ASN A 849 4.62 23.42 10.77
CA ASN A 849 5.82 24.12 11.24
C ASN A 849 6.17 25.37 10.43
N GLY A 850 5.28 25.84 9.55
CA GLY A 850 5.42 27.16 8.90
C GLY A 850 6.49 27.25 7.80
N VAL A 851 7.14 26.14 7.42
CA VAL A 851 8.10 26.11 6.31
C VAL A 851 7.39 25.65 5.04
N SER A 852 7.09 26.58 4.13
CA SER A 852 6.72 26.25 2.75
C SER A 852 7.97 25.79 2.01
N LEU A 853 8.01 24.51 1.62
CA LEU A 853 9.09 24.02 0.75
C LEU A 853 8.87 24.56 -0.66
N GLU A 854 9.72 25.51 -1.07
CA GLU A 854 9.80 25.97 -2.45
C GLU A 854 10.26 24.84 -3.40
N TRP A 855 9.95 24.97 -4.69
CA TRP A 855 10.17 23.90 -5.66
C TRP A 855 11.64 23.47 -5.78
N ASP A 856 12.59 24.40 -5.63
CA ASP A 856 14.03 24.11 -5.67
C ASP A 856 14.47 23.19 -4.51
N VAL A 857 13.90 23.41 -3.32
CA VAL A 857 14.17 22.59 -2.13
C VAL A 857 13.55 21.21 -2.33
N ARG A 858 12.31 21.14 -2.83
CA ARG A 858 11.65 19.87 -3.16
C ARG A 858 12.43 19.07 -4.20
N TYR A 859 12.91 19.72 -5.25
CA TYR A 859 13.72 19.08 -6.28
C TYR A 859 15.03 18.53 -5.71
N ARG A 860 15.73 19.28 -4.86
CA ARG A 860 16.94 18.80 -4.17
C ARG A 860 16.67 17.60 -3.26
N ILE A 861 15.56 17.61 -2.53
CA ILE A 861 15.13 16.49 -1.68
C ILE A 861 14.84 15.25 -2.52
N ILE A 862 14.08 15.39 -3.61
CA ILE A 862 13.77 14.27 -4.52
C ILE A 862 15.06 13.72 -5.14
N LEU A 863 15.92 14.60 -5.65
CA LEU A 863 17.18 14.22 -6.30
C LEU A 863 18.12 13.50 -5.32
N GLY A 864 18.27 14.01 -4.10
CA GLY A 864 19.14 13.41 -3.09
C GLY A 864 18.61 12.05 -2.59
N ALA A 865 17.29 11.91 -2.42
CA ALA A 865 16.67 10.62 -2.09
C ALA A 865 16.87 9.61 -3.23
N ALA A 866 16.68 10.03 -4.50
CA ALA A 866 16.94 9.20 -5.66
C ALA A 866 18.42 8.77 -5.76
N GLN A 867 19.37 9.67 -5.48
CA GLN A 867 20.80 9.36 -5.44
C GLN A 867 21.12 8.33 -4.33
N GLY A 868 20.53 8.48 -3.15
CA GLY A 868 20.69 7.49 -2.06
C GLY A 868 20.14 6.11 -2.42
N LEU A 869 19.00 6.05 -3.12
CA LEU A 869 18.43 4.79 -3.60
C LEU A 869 19.25 4.17 -4.73
N ALA A 870 19.74 4.97 -5.66
CA ALA A 870 20.60 4.49 -6.74
C ALA A 870 21.87 3.82 -6.18
N TYR A 871 22.50 4.45 -5.19
CA TYR A 871 23.65 3.88 -4.49
C TYR A 871 23.33 2.53 -3.83
N LEU A 872 22.16 2.40 -3.18
CA LEU A 872 21.72 1.14 -2.56
C LEU A 872 21.50 0.03 -3.59
N HIS A 873 20.85 0.34 -4.72
CA HIS A 873 20.46 -0.63 -5.73
C HIS A 873 21.58 -1.02 -6.69
N HIS A 874 22.53 -0.12 -6.95
CA HIS A 874 23.50 -0.30 -8.03
C HIS A 874 24.94 -0.32 -7.55
N ASP A 875 25.29 0.42 -6.49
CA ASP A 875 26.68 0.56 -6.04
C ASP A 875 27.04 -0.37 -4.87
N CYS A 876 26.04 -0.82 -4.10
CA CYS A 876 26.24 -1.78 -3.02
C CYS A 876 26.41 -3.20 -3.57
N VAL A 877 27.37 -3.97 -3.04
CA VAL A 877 27.59 -5.37 -3.39
C VAL A 877 27.54 -6.24 -2.13
N PRO A 878 26.52 -7.12 -1.98
CA PRO A 878 25.36 -7.28 -2.86
C PRO A 878 24.42 -6.05 -2.84
N PRO A 879 23.67 -5.78 -3.92
CA PRO A 879 22.65 -4.74 -3.97
C PRO A 879 21.64 -4.82 -2.82
N ILE A 880 21.22 -3.66 -2.35
CA ILE A 880 20.39 -3.52 -1.15
C ILE A 880 19.07 -2.89 -1.54
N VAL A 881 17.98 -3.65 -1.44
CA VAL A 881 16.63 -3.09 -1.61
C VAL A 881 16.13 -2.65 -0.25
N HIS A 882 15.86 -1.35 -0.09
CA HIS A 882 15.41 -0.79 1.20
C HIS A 882 14.04 -1.34 1.63
N ARG A 883 13.12 -1.49 0.66
CA ARG A 883 11.74 -1.99 0.85
C ARG A 883 10.81 -1.16 1.73
N ASP A 884 11.20 0.03 2.19
CA ASP A 884 10.32 0.89 3.03
C ASP A 884 10.55 2.38 2.81
N ILE A 885 10.43 2.84 1.56
CA ILE A 885 10.64 4.25 1.22
C ILE A 885 9.31 4.99 1.29
N LYS A 886 9.22 5.91 2.25
CA LYS A 886 8.08 6.82 2.49
C LYS A 886 8.59 8.15 3.03
N ALA A 887 7.77 9.20 3.00
CA ALA A 887 8.16 10.52 3.50
C ALA A 887 8.63 10.50 4.97
N ASN A 888 8.06 9.62 5.80
CA ASN A 888 8.46 9.48 7.21
C ASN A 888 9.86 8.84 7.40
N ASN A 889 10.37 8.13 6.39
CA ASN A 889 11.68 7.47 6.44
C ASN A 889 12.77 8.26 5.67
N ILE A 890 12.43 9.45 5.16
CA ILE A 890 13.39 10.41 4.61
C ILE A 890 13.58 11.49 5.68
N LEU A 891 14.71 11.47 6.37
CA LEU A 891 15.07 12.47 7.37
C LEU A 891 15.70 13.69 6.70
N ILE A 892 15.51 14.86 7.30
CA ILE A 892 15.94 16.14 6.74
C ILE A 892 17.05 16.74 7.60
N GLY A 893 18.21 16.99 6.96
CA GLY A 893 19.36 17.67 7.55
C GLY A 893 19.13 19.17 7.75
N LEU A 894 20.11 19.86 8.33
CA LEU A 894 20.05 21.31 8.62
C LEU A 894 19.78 22.15 7.37
N ASP A 895 20.43 21.83 6.25
CA ASP A 895 20.33 22.59 4.99
C ASP A 895 19.32 21.94 4.01
N PHE A 896 18.34 21.22 4.58
CA PHE A 896 17.30 20.48 3.86
C PHE A 896 17.83 19.33 2.99
N GLU A 897 18.98 18.75 3.33
CA GLU A 897 19.48 17.56 2.64
C GLU A 897 18.68 16.30 3.05
N PRO A 898 18.31 15.43 2.09
CA PRO A 898 17.58 14.20 2.39
C PRO A 898 18.53 13.07 2.82
N TYR A 899 18.14 12.35 3.87
CA TYR A 899 18.79 11.15 4.36
C TYR A 899 17.81 9.99 4.48
N ILE A 900 18.05 8.90 3.75
CA ILE A 900 17.25 7.68 3.85
C ILE A 900 17.55 6.99 5.18
N ALA A 901 16.51 6.59 5.91
CA ALA A 901 16.58 5.95 7.21
C ALA A 901 15.63 4.75 7.34
N ASP A 902 15.79 3.99 8.44
CA ASP A 902 15.00 2.81 8.82
C ASP A 902 15.18 1.57 7.91
N PHE A 903 16.35 0.95 8.01
CA PHE A 903 16.74 -0.23 7.23
C PHE A 903 16.28 -1.54 7.88
N GLY A 904 15.35 -1.49 8.84
CA GLY A 904 14.90 -2.63 9.63
C GLY A 904 14.33 -3.78 8.81
N ILE A 905 13.90 -3.51 7.58
CA ILE A 905 13.43 -4.51 6.61
C ILE A 905 14.22 -4.48 5.29
N ALA A 906 15.42 -3.92 5.23
CA ALA A 906 16.22 -3.96 4.00
C ALA A 906 16.57 -5.41 3.59
N LYS A 907 16.73 -5.66 2.29
CA LYS A 907 17.14 -6.96 1.75
C LYS A 907 18.42 -6.83 0.94
N LEU A 908 19.44 -7.60 1.31
CA LEU A 908 20.62 -7.87 0.48
C LEU A 908 20.22 -8.86 -0.63
N VAL A 909 20.44 -8.49 -1.88
CA VAL A 909 20.06 -9.27 -3.07
C VAL A 909 21.29 -9.99 -3.59
N ASP A 910 21.40 -11.28 -3.30
CA ASP A 910 22.48 -12.11 -3.84
C ASP A 910 22.28 -12.34 -5.35
N ASN A 911 23.35 -12.65 -6.09
CA ASN A 911 23.37 -12.78 -7.56
C ASN A 911 22.37 -13.81 -8.15
N GLY A 912 21.74 -14.65 -7.33
CA GLY A 912 20.67 -15.58 -7.74
C GLY A 912 19.23 -15.08 -7.48
N ASP A 913 19.06 -13.89 -6.89
CA ASP A 913 17.78 -13.39 -6.38
C ASP A 913 17.20 -12.21 -7.17
N PHE A 914 17.90 -11.69 -8.19
CA PHE A 914 17.48 -10.53 -9.00
C PHE A 914 16.20 -10.76 -9.84
N ALA A 915 15.80 -12.01 -10.04
CA ALA A 915 14.56 -12.42 -10.73
C ALA A 915 13.52 -13.08 -9.81
N ARG A 916 13.75 -13.12 -8.49
CA ARG A 916 12.80 -13.67 -7.51
C ARG A 916 11.93 -12.55 -6.93
N SER A 917 10.61 -12.64 -7.10
CA SER A 917 9.69 -11.88 -6.27
C SER A 917 9.96 -12.24 -4.80
N SER A 918 10.13 -11.21 -3.96
CA SER A 918 10.28 -11.39 -2.51
C SER A 918 9.02 -12.08 -1.98
N ASN A 919 9.16 -13.26 -1.35
CA ASN A 919 8.06 -14.10 -0.80
C ASN A 919 7.34 -13.48 0.40
N THR A 920 7.58 -12.21 0.67
CA THR A 920 7.13 -11.54 1.88
C THR A 920 6.83 -10.12 1.47
N VAL A 921 5.57 -9.72 1.62
CA VAL A 921 5.16 -8.32 1.50
C VAL A 921 5.92 -7.55 2.57
N ALA A 922 6.79 -6.65 2.14
CA ALA A 922 7.66 -5.87 3.00
C ALA A 922 7.65 -4.43 2.48
N GLY A 923 7.19 -3.52 3.33
CA GLY A 923 7.07 -2.09 3.03
C GLY A 923 5.80 -1.51 3.61
N SER A 924 5.79 -0.19 3.76
CA SER A 924 4.61 0.52 4.27
C SER A 924 3.52 0.60 3.21
N TYR A 925 2.30 0.25 3.62
CA TYR A 925 1.10 0.32 2.79
C TYR A 925 0.95 1.72 2.14
N GLY A 926 0.61 1.75 0.86
CA GLY A 926 0.58 2.97 0.03
C GLY A 926 1.90 3.36 -0.65
N TYR A 927 3.03 2.75 -0.26
CA TYR A 927 4.37 3.00 -0.84
C TYR A 927 5.06 1.73 -1.37
N ILE A 928 4.33 0.60 -1.42
CA ILE A 928 4.85 -0.68 -1.91
C ILE A 928 4.89 -0.66 -3.44
N ALA A 929 6.01 -1.06 -4.03
CA ALA A 929 6.16 -1.08 -5.49
C ALA A 929 5.18 -2.06 -6.16
N PRO A 930 4.50 -1.66 -7.27
CA PRO A 930 3.42 -2.42 -7.90
C PRO A 930 3.82 -3.78 -8.51
N GLY A 931 5.12 -4.10 -8.58
CA GLY A 931 5.57 -5.45 -8.96
C GLY A 931 5.22 -6.56 -7.95
N SER A 932 4.59 -6.21 -6.82
CA SER A 932 4.15 -7.13 -5.76
C SER A 932 2.63 -7.15 -5.56
N LEU A 933 1.86 -6.37 -6.34
CA LEU A 933 0.41 -6.19 -6.16
C LEU A 933 -0.29 -6.17 -7.52
N GLU A 934 -0.70 -7.35 -7.99
CA GLU A 934 -1.64 -7.49 -9.12
C GLU A 934 -3.07 -7.83 -8.65
N SER A 935 -3.39 -7.70 -7.35
CA SER A 935 -4.73 -7.98 -6.79
C SER A 935 -5.62 -6.75 -6.58
N LEU A 936 -5.20 -5.55 -6.98
CA LEU A 936 -5.99 -4.32 -6.80
C LEU A 936 -6.04 -3.48 -8.08
N THR A 937 -6.47 -4.09 -9.18
CA THR A 937 -7.01 -3.31 -10.30
C THR A 937 -8.51 -3.14 -10.09
N HIS A 938 -8.90 -2.08 -9.39
CA HIS A 938 -9.93 -1.12 -9.78
C HIS A 938 -9.88 0.05 -8.77
N LYS A 939 -9.59 1.26 -9.28
CA LYS A 939 -9.44 2.56 -8.58
C LYS A 939 -8.12 2.84 -7.87
N TYR A 940 -7.10 3.35 -8.59
CA TYR A 940 -6.26 4.44 -8.08
C TYR A 940 -5.73 5.28 -9.26
N ASN A 941 -6.04 6.58 -9.26
CA ASN A 941 -5.37 7.59 -10.07
C ASN A 941 -4.00 7.84 -9.45
N TYR A 942 -2.93 7.49 -10.15
CA TYR A 942 -1.58 7.89 -9.76
C TYR A 942 -1.32 9.31 -10.26
N CYS A 943 -1.10 10.24 -9.33
CA CYS A 943 -0.22 11.39 -9.55
C CYS A 943 1.15 11.04 -8.96
N ILE A 944 2.10 10.70 -9.83
CA ILE A 944 3.46 11.25 -9.82
C ILE A 944 3.80 11.58 -11.27
#